data_AF-A0A8T7MH02-F1
#
_entry.id   AF-A0A8T7MH02-F1
#
_cell.length_a   1.000
_cell.length_b   1.000
_cell.length_c   1.000
_cell.angle_alpha   90.00
_cell.angle_beta   90.00
_cell.angle_gamma   90.00
#
_symmetry.space_group_name_H-M   'P 1'
#
loop_
_entity.id
_entity.type
_entity.pdbx_description
1 polymer ?
#
loop_
_entity_poly.entity_id
_entity_poly.type
_entity_poly.pdbx_seq_one_letter_code
_entity_poly.pdbx_strand_id
1 'polypeptide(L)'
;MLDRINLEEADKSKSESLSPDSTSSLPAPYLPTLPQVVGRGRRVLFSPWCAAALLLAVVALFLAYLFTPVMRIKLGGGYDRPYLNLAEGGFGYAVRFDYDDGQSLLVGSESETNGNTNPSPIQLQTGPEAIRENYRWTRTRPILLLPGPGELARLELRAAASPVYPAGQEVQILLNGQDLTTFALKPGLPKLYTFDLTKYPYQSGNLAVEMRVKPLGLPDSSIVAPTDGFKLYEAWLTPKPGSLPPLGLSVSLLVVLLCFYFALAYPGLPRPWAFGATALLLVLATAMLIFWRLELTVYTGRLALLLVVTVLALPLLDLTLPRLFQLWQLPLPRQVWSGLVALFLIGLLLRGGGVLYPQAVIIDAPAHLLEINRITQGQLWEQYTNRNLSKVPGQWNSAAVIPYSTISYFLLAPFALLPLDPNISINLVNIFLDAVRVFILYALALALGAGIRAALVAAGLYLLIPCTWLMNSWGNWPTTLSFWLALLYLTLALVLYSKLSRWQVWLSLTVLLTLTMLVYSVTAVFMAIMLYSWAVGLFFFVGRADKLNRQNAKAIFASTTVAGLAAVVLYYWQFLPDIATTLTSFDQSLSSGEGLGLGKRDFLPYLGLYTDHLFNLYGVGALLGLALIMYGWISFAPVSTLDHLSTGSSATDPSPTQLRSGRNLWLMGIWLVIFVVFGLLQWKVDMVDKQVWFTVPLISVLASLLLLFIWQKLKQPVLFYGGRLAIVALTGWLTYSTVSLWIYRIFFKRH
;
A
#
# COMPACT_ATOMS: atom_id res chain seq x y z
N MET A 1 62.14 0.75 62.25
CA MET A 1 61.00 1.47 62.85
C MET A 1 60.92 2.80 62.10
N LEU A 2 59.92 2.90 61.21
CA LEU A 2 59.52 4.05 60.38
C LEU A 2 60.60 4.70 59.47
N ASP A 3 60.62 4.28 58.18
CA ASP A 3 61.02 5.07 56.98
C ASP A 3 61.47 4.20 55.77
N ARG A 4 60.87 3.02 55.55
CA ARG A 4 61.17 2.16 54.38
C ARG A 4 59.95 1.53 53.71
N ILE A 5 58.87 2.30 53.61
CA ILE A 5 57.70 1.93 52.79
C ILE A 5 57.26 3.23 52.11
N ASN A 6 57.62 3.44 50.83
CA ASN A 6 56.95 4.34 49.85
C ASN A 6 57.82 4.75 48.64
N LEU A 7 58.72 3.91 48.11
CA LEU A 7 59.44 4.26 46.87
C LEU A 7 59.56 3.13 45.82
N GLU A 8 58.84 2.01 45.94
CA GLU A 8 58.85 0.93 44.92
C GLU A 8 57.52 0.71 44.17
N GLU A 9 56.46 1.48 44.46
CA GLU A 9 55.16 1.34 43.78
C GLU A 9 54.86 2.42 42.72
N ALA A 10 55.76 3.39 42.53
CA ALA A 10 55.53 4.50 41.60
C ALA A 10 56.04 4.27 40.15
N ASP A 11 56.73 3.15 39.87
CA ASP A 11 57.41 2.95 38.58
C ASP A 11 56.96 1.70 37.80
N LYS A 12 55.85 1.06 38.22
CA LYS A 12 55.21 -0.06 37.48
C LYS A 12 53.85 0.27 36.84
N SER A 13 53.37 1.51 36.92
CA SER A 13 52.07 1.91 36.34
C SER A 13 52.15 2.74 35.05
N LYS A 14 53.33 2.85 34.42
CA LYS A 14 53.54 3.70 33.23
C LYS A 14 54.07 2.97 31.98
N SER A 15 53.79 1.68 31.84
CA SER A 15 54.08 0.93 30.60
C SER A 15 52.95 0.00 30.14
N GLU A 16 51.68 0.36 30.42
CA GLU A 16 50.59 -0.14 29.55
C GLU A 16 50.77 0.53 28.19
N SER A 17 51.38 -0.24 27.30
CA SER A 17 51.44 -0.02 25.87
C SER A 17 50.07 0.41 25.36
N LEU A 18 49.91 1.72 25.11
CA LEU A 18 48.92 2.26 24.19
C LEU A 18 49.20 1.62 22.83
N SER A 19 48.57 0.47 22.59
CA SER A 19 48.51 -0.15 21.27
C SER A 19 47.86 0.87 20.32
N PRO A 20 48.62 1.44 19.38
CA PRO A 20 48.09 2.44 18.47
C PRO A 20 47.47 1.69 17.30
N ASP A 21 46.42 0.89 17.52
CA ASP A 21 45.82 0.10 16.43
C ASP A 21 44.36 -0.33 16.65
N SER A 22 43.59 0.40 17.47
CA SER A 22 42.12 0.38 17.32
C SER A 22 41.68 1.36 16.25
N THR A 23 42.30 1.29 15.06
CA THR A 23 41.72 1.90 13.88
C THR A 23 40.30 1.35 13.76
N SER A 24 39.32 2.26 13.72
CA SER A 24 37.88 1.96 13.76
C SER A 24 37.48 1.15 12.53
N SER A 25 37.75 -0.16 12.56
CA SER A 25 37.44 -1.05 11.45
C SER A 25 35.94 -0.99 11.22
N LEU A 26 35.54 -0.53 10.03
CA LEU A 26 34.15 -0.55 9.60
C LEU A 26 33.57 -1.94 9.92
N PRO A 27 32.38 -2.03 10.55
CA PRO A 27 31.78 -3.32 10.85
C PRO A 27 31.70 -4.15 9.57
N ALA A 28 32.17 -5.39 9.64
CA ALA A 28 32.28 -6.26 8.48
C ALA A 28 30.93 -6.32 7.72
N PRO A 29 30.95 -6.19 6.37
CA PRO A 29 29.73 -6.20 5.58
C PRO A 29 29.02 -7.55 5.74
N TYR A 30 27.70 -7.51 5.91
CA TYR A 30 26.90 -8.72 5.95
C TYR A 30 26.80 -9.31 4.53
N LEU A 31 27.40 -10.48 4.28
CA LEU A 31 27.43 -11.11 2.95
C LEU A 31 27.21 -12.62 3.07
N PRO A 32 25.95 -13.08 3.20
CA PRO A 32 25.69 -14.50 3.39
C PRO A 32 25.93 -15.30 2.10
N THR A 33 26.54 -16.48 2.26
CA THR A 33 26.65 -17.47 1.18
C THR A 33 25.34 -18.24 1.01
N LEU A 34 25.11 -18.82 -0.18
CA LEU A 34 23.92 -19.63 -0.43
C LEU A 34 23.76 -20.78 0.60
N PRO A 35 24.81 -21.55 0.96
CA PRO A 35 24.71 -22.55 2.02
C PRO A 35 24.33 -21.97 3.39
N GLN A 36 24.78 -20.75 3.73
CA GLN A 36 24.40 -20.09 4.98
C GLN A 36 22.93 -19.66 4.99
N VAL A 37 22.41 -19.17 3.85
CA VAL A 37 20.99 -18.83 3.65
C VAL A 37 20.12 -20.09 3.78
N VAL A 38 20.45 -21.14 3.04
CA VAL A 38 19.73 -22.43 3.09
C VAL A 38 19.79 -23.05 4.49
N GLY A 39 20.98 -23.05 5.11
CA GLY A 39 21.17 -23.57 6.46
C GLY A 39 20.36 -22.81 7.50
N ARG A 40 20.18 -21.49 7.34
CA ARG A 40 19.31 -20.69 8.21
C ARG A 40 17.84 -21.09 8.03
N GLY A 41 17.37 -21.20 6.79
CA GLY A 41 16.00 -21.64 6.50
C GLY A 41 15.70 -23.01 7.12
N ARG A 42 16.59 -23.98 6.92
CA ARG A 42 16.47 -25.33 7.53
C ARG A 42 16.40 -25.26 9.06
N ARG A 43 17.27 -24.49 9.70
CA ARG A 43 17.27 -24.32 11.17
C ARG A 43 16.00 -23.69 11.73
N VAL A 44 15.26 -22.93 10.93
CA VAL A 44 13.96 -22.38 11.32
C VAL A 44 12.88 -23.43 11.15
N LEU A 45 12.83 -24.10 10.00
CA LEU A 45 11.81 -25.12 9.68
C LEU A 45 11.87 -26.34 10.63
N PHE A 46 13.07 -26.83 10.95
CA PHE A 46 13.26 -27.99 11.83
C PHE A 46 13.41 -27.62 13.32
N SER A 47 12.96 -26.42 13.70
CA SER A 47 12.92 -26.00 15.09
C SER A 47 11.82 -26.75 15.86
N PRO A 48 12.04 -27.20 17.11
CA PRO A 48 10.96 -27.82 17.92
C PRO A 48 9.77 -26.87 18.12
N TRP A 49 10.02 -25.56 18.12
CA TRP A 49 8.98 -24.53 18.20
C TRP A 49 8.07 -24.49 16.96
N CYS A 50 8.59 -24.84 15.78
CA CYS A 50 7.81 -24.94 14.55
C CYS A 50 6.82 -26.11 14.65
N ALA A 51 7.30 -27.28 15.09
CA ALA A 51 6.46 -28.45 15.33
C ALA A 51 5.40 -28.20 16.42
N ALA A 52 5.77 -27.50 17.50
CA ALA A 52 4.83 -27.11 18.55
C ALA A 52 3.74 -26.17 18.02
N ALA A 53 4.09 -25.19 17.17
CA ALA A 53 3.11 -24.28 16.57
C ALA A 53 2.11 -25.03 15.67
N LEU A 54 2.57 -26.02 14.91
CA LEU A 54 1.72 -26.89 14.09
C LEU A 54 0.74 -27.71 14.93
N LEU A 55 1.22 -28.35 16.00
CA LEU A 55 0.37 -29.15 16.87
C LEU A 55 -0.72 -28.28 17.53
N LEU A 56 -0.34 -27.11 18.05
CA LEU A 56 -1.29 -26.15 18.63
C LEU A 56 -2.31 -25.67 17.60
N ALA A 57 -1.89 -25.43 16.35
CA ALA A 57 -2.79 -25.00 15.29
C ALA A 57 -3.89 -26.03 15.01
N VAL A 58 -3.53 -27.31 14.94
CA VAL A 58 -4.50 -28.40 14.77
C VAL A 58 -5.49 -28.40 15.94
N VAL A 59 -4.99 -28.43 17.18
CA VAL A 59 -5.86 -28.45 18.37
C VAL A 59 -6.80 -27.24 18.41
N ALA A 60 -6.28 -26.03 18.18
CA ALA A 60 -7.07 -24.82 18.26
C ALA A 60 -8.12 -24.72 17.14
N LEU A 61 -7.81 -25.20 15.93
CA LEU A 61 -8.77 -25.28 14.83
C LEU A 61 -9.91 -26.25 15.16
N PHE A 62 -9.60 -27.43 15.71
CA PHE A 62 -10.62 -28.37 16.19
C PHE A 62 -11.48 -27.73 17.27
N LEU A 63 -10.88 -27.07 18.27
CA LEU A 63 -11.60 -26.37 19.32
C LEU A 63 -12.52 -25.28 18.76
N ALA A 64 -12.07 -24.48 17.79
CA ALA A 64 -12.89 -23.43 17.18
C ALA A 64 -14.14 -23.98 16.48
N TYR A 65 -14.05 -25.16 15.87
CA TYR A 65 -15.16 -25.81 15.17
C TYR A 65 -16.12 -26.56 16.11
N LEU A 66 -15.72 -26.83 17.36
CA LEU A 66 -16.65 -27.27 18.40
C LEU A 66 -17.65 -26.18 18.78
N PHE A 67 -17.29 -24.91 18.63
CA PHE A 67 -18.23 -23.80 18.76
C PHE A 67 -19.03 -23.65 17.47
N THR A 68 -20.37 -23.66 17.56
CA THR A 68 -21.26 -23.58 16.39
C THR A 68 -22.17 -22.36 16.46
N PRO A 69 -21.63 -21.12 16.45
CA PRO A 69 -22.48 -19.95 16.42
C PRO A 69 -23.19 -19.84 15.06
N VAL A 70 -24.43 -19.34 15.10
CA VAL A 70 -25.19 -19.01 13.89
C VAL A 70 -24.46 -17.87 13.18
N MET A 71 -24.06 -18.09 11.93
CA MET A 71 -23.40 -17.08 11.11
C MET A 71 -24.48 -16.28 10.37
N ARG A 72 -24.42 -14.95 10.43
CA ARG A 72 -25.40 -14.05 9.80
C ARG A 72 -24.71 -13.17 8.77
N ILE A 73 -25.27 -13.11 7.57
CA ILE A 73 -24.84 -12.22 6.51
C ILE A 73 -25.96 -11.22 6.26
N LYS A 74 -25.66 -9.93 6.46
CA LYS A 74 -26.57 -8.83 6.12
C LYS A 74 -26.27 -8.36 4.70
N LEU A 75 -27.25 -8.46 3.82
CA LEU A 75 -27.12 -8.14 2.40
C LEU A 75 -27.57 -6.70 2.14
N GLY A 76 -26.92 -6.02 1.19
CA GLY A 76 -27.15 -4.59 0.91
C GLY A 76 -26.31 -3.60 1.75
N GLY A 77 -25.56 -4.10 2.74
CA GLY A 77 -24.71 -3.28 3.63
C GLY A 77 -23.30 -2.97 3.10
N GLY A 78 -22.90 -3.56 1.97
CA GLY A 78 -21.56 -3.44 1.36
C GLY A 78 -20.53 -4.47 1.86
N TYR A 79 -20.72 -5.01 3.07
CA TYR A 79 -19.90 -6.10 3.63
C TYR A 79 -20.22 -7.47 3.03
N ASP A 80 -21.30 -7.56 2.27
CA ASP A 80 -21.73 -8.77 1.59
C ASP A 80 -20.89 -9.09 0.36
N ARG A 81 -20.21 -8.10 -0.23
CA ARG A 81 -19.44 -8.22 -1.49
C ARG A 81 -18.55 -9.47 -1.57
N PRO A 82 -17.78 -9.86 -0.54
CA PRO A 82 -16.92 -11.05 -0.62
C PRO A 82 -17.69 -12.37 -0.81
N TYR A 83 -18.98 -12.38 -0.48
CA TYR A 83 -19.85 -13.54 -0.56
C TYR A 83 -20.70 -13.57 -1.84
N LEU A 84 -20.56 -12.56 -2.72
CA LEU A 84 -21.36 -12.46 -3.95
C LEU A 84 -20.50 -12.86 -5.15
N ASN A 85 -20.99 -13.77 -5.99
CA ASN A 85 -20.40 -13.96 -7.31
C ASN A 85 -20.90 -12.85 -8.26
N LEU A 86 -20.08 -11.80 -8.42
CA LEU A 86 -20.37 -10.69 -9.32
C LEU A 86 -19.96 -10.99 -10.78
N ALA A 87 -19.03 -11.92 -11.01
CA ALA A 87 -18.47 -12.21 -12.34
C ALA A 87 -19.48 -12.84 -13.30
N GLU A 88 -20.42 -13.64 -12.80
CA GLU A 88 -21.54 -14.19 -13.57
C GLU A 88 -22.76 -13.24 -13.60
N GLY A 89 -22.62 -12.01 -13.08
CA GLY A 89 -23.69 -11.03 -13.02
C GLY A 89 -24.89 -11.47 -12.15
N GLY A 90 -24.70 -12.38 -11.19
CA GLY A 90 -25.79 -13.02 -10.45
C GLY A 90 -26.50 -12.12 -9.43
N PHE A 91 -25.83 -11.05 -8.96
CA PHE A 91 -26.42 -10.05 -8.06
C PHE A 91 -26.53 -8.69 -8.75
N GLY A 92 -27.64 -8.01 -8.51
CA GLY A 92 -27.87 -6.62 -8.88
C GLY A 92 -27.25 -5.67 -7.85
N TYR A 93 -27.89 -4.52 -7.64
CA TYR A 93 -27.39 -3.44 -6.78
C TYR A 93 -27.80 -3.61 -5.31
N ALA A 94 -27.07 -2.93 -4.42
CA ALA A 94 -27.49 -2.77 -3.03
C ALA A 94 -28.49 -1.63 -2.91
N VAL A 95 -29.57 -1.84 -2.14
CA VAL A 95 -30.51 -0.78 -1.77
C VAL A 95 -30.29 -0.46 -0.30
N ARG A 96 -29.95 0.80 -0.03
CA ARG A 96 -29.73 1.32 1.32
C ARG A 96 -30.76 2.37 1.69
N PHE A 97 -31.20 2.29 2.94
CA PHE A 97 -32.01 3.33 3.57
C PHE A 97 -31.11 4.08 4.55
N ASP A 98 -30.64 5.27 4.16
CA ASP A 98 -30.00 6.17 5.09
C ASP A 98 -31.09 6.85 5.93
N TYR A 99 -30.99 6.70 7.25
CA TYR A 99 -31.98 7.21 8.19
C TYR A 99 -31.88 8.72 8.43
N ASP A 100 -30.81 9.38 7.96
CA ASP A 100 -30.38 10.70 8.45
C ASP A 100 -30.74 11.90 7.57
N ASP A 101 -31.37 11.75 6.40
CA ASP A 101 -31.91 12.91 5.67
C ASP A 101 -33.24 12.58 5.03
N GLY A 102 -34.25 13.40 5.34
CA GLY A 102 -35.60 13.26 4.80
C GLY A 102 -35.59 13.09 3.27
N GLN A 103 -36.02 11.91 2.82
CA GLN A 103 -36.41 11.58 1.45
C GLN A 103 -35.32 11.52 0.36
N SER A 104 -34.33 10.63 0.48
CA SER A 104 -33.72 10.07 -0.73
C SER A 104 -33.38 8.58 -0.61
N LEU A 105 -33.95 7.77 -1.51
CA LEU A 105 -33.47 6.42 -1.80
C LEU A 105 -32.20 6.56 -2.64
N LEU A 106 -31.04 6.29 -2.06
CA LEU A 106 -29.82 6.17 -2.84
C LEU A 106 -29.76 4.78 -3.46
N VAL A 107 -30.23 4.66 -4.70
CA VAL A 107 -29.96 3.50 -5.54
C VAL A 107 -28.53 3.64 -6.05
N GLY A 108 -27.58 2.94 -5.42
CA GLY A 108 -26.23 2.83 -5.95
C GLY A 108 -26.23 1.98 -7.21
N SER A 109 -26.40 2.58 -8.39
CA SER A 109 -26.18 1.87 -9.65
C SER A 109 -24.68 1.62 -9.79
N GLU A 110 -24.22 0.41 -9.49
CA GLU A 110 -22.90 -0.10 -9.88
C GLU A 110 -22.89 -0.41 -11.41
N SER A 111 -23.34 0.55 -12.23
CA SER A 111 -23.23 0.50 -13.69
C SER A 111 -22.09 1.43 -14.09
N GLU A 112 -20.93 0.83 -14.40
CA GLU A 112 -19.89 1.48 -15.18
C GLU A 112 -20.42 1.79 -16.58
N THR A 113 -20.85 3.03 -16.79
CA THR A 113 -20.82 3.64 -18.12
C THR A 113 -20.20 5.01 -17.99
N ASN A 114 -19.04 5.18 -18.64
CA ASN A 114 -18.47 6.47 -18.99
C ASN A 114 -19.55 7.30 -19.70
N GLY A 115 -20.06 8.33 -19.03
CA GLY A 115 -21.07 9.19 -19.61
C GLY A 115 -21.62 10.13 -18.55
N ASN A 116 -21.56 11.42 -18.85
CA ASN A 116 -22.05 12.51 -18.03
C ASN A 116 -23.59 12.56 -18.01
N THR A 117 -24.22 11.45 -17.63
CA THR A 117 -25.59 11.44 -17.14
C THR A 117 -25.46 11.33 -15.63
N ASN A 118 -25.78 12.41 -14.91
CA ASN A 118 -26.32 12.22 -13.56
C ASN A 118 -27.29 11.04 -13.67
N PRO A 119 -27.09 9.90 -12.99
CA PRO A 119 -28.14 8.91 -12.93
C PRO A 119 -29.29 9.68 -12.32
N SER A 120 -30.31 10.01 -13.13
CA SER A 120 -31.58 10.41 -12.56
C SER A 120 -31.87 9.32 -11.55
N PRO A 121 -31.98 9.63 -10.24
CA PRO A 121 -32.27 8.60 -9.27
C PRO A 121 -33.47 7.88 -9.83
N ILE A 122 -33.34 6.58 -10.09
CA ILE A 122 -34.49 5.77 -10.44
C ILE A 122 -35.35 5.93 -9.20
N GLN A 123 -36.35 6.81 -9.30
CA GLN A 123 -37.40 6.91 -8.31
C GLN A 123 -38.17 5.61 -8.48
N LEU A 124 -37.67 4.57 -7.84
CA LEU A 124 -38.48 3.43 -7.47
C LEU A 124 -39.62 4.06 -6.69
N GLN A 125 -40.76 4.25 -7.34
CA GLN A 125 -42.01 4.40 -6.63
C GLN A 125 -42.18 3.07 -5.91
N THR A 126 -41.63 3.02 -4.70
CA THR A 126 -41.97 1.97 -3.76
C THR A 126 -43.48 2.06 -3.66
N GLY A 127 -44.17 0.96 -3.97
CA GLY A 127 -45.53 0.79 -3.48
C GLY A 127 -45.58 1.00 -1.95
N PRO A 128 -46.70 0.71 -1.28
CA PRO A 128 -46.81 0.87 0.17
C PRO A 128 -45.95 -0.19 0.92
N GLU A 129 -44.63 -0.13 0.79
CA GLU A 129 -43.68 -0.96 1.51
C GLU A 129 -43.16 -0.17 2.71
N ALA A 130 -43.72 -0.48 3.87
CA ALA A 130 -43.39 0.09 5.17
C ALA A 130 -41.98 -0.30 5.70
N ILE A 131 -41.15 -0.99 4.91
CA ILE A 131 -39.88 -1.56 5.40
C ILE A 131 -38.69 -0.78 4.86
N ARG A 132 -38.11 0.05 5.74
CA ARG A 132 -36.81 0.71 5.54
C ARG A 132 -35.66 -0.19 6.00
N GLU A 133 -35.46 -1.33 5.35
CA GLU A 133 -34.35 -2.24 5.64
C GLU A 133 -33.45 -2.42 4.42
N ASN A 134 -32.14 -2.48 4.62
CA ASN A 134 -31.18 -2.73 3.55
C ASN A 134 -31.39 -4.13 2.94
N TYR A 135 -31.29 -4.22 1.62
CA TYR A 135 -31.34 -5.49 0.90
C TYR A 135 -30.45 -5.46 -0.34
N ARG A 136 -30.14 -6.65 -0.87
CA ARG A 136 -29.55 -6.79 -2.20
C ARG A 136 -30.64 -7.20 -3.19
N TRP A 137 -30.74 -6.47 -4.28
CA TRP A 137 -31.55 -6.90 -5.42
C TRP A 137 -30.79 -8.01 -6.15
N THR A 138 -31.38 -9.20 -6.27
CA THR A 138 -30.75 -10.33 -6.96
C THR A 138 -31.04 -10.30 -8.47
N ARG A 139 -30.37 -11.14 -9.28
CA ARG A 139 -30.78 -11.38 -10.68
C ARG A 139 -31.51 -12.71 -10.82
N THR A 140 -31.61 -13.25 -12.05
CA THR A 140 -32.24 -14.56 -12.32
C THR A 140 -31.45 -15.74 -11.76
N ARG A 141 -30.13 -15.59 -11.56
CA ARG A 141 -29.23 -16.64 -11.07
C ARG A 141 -28.19 -16.11 -10.05
N PRO A 142 -28.57 -15.58 -8.89
CA PRO A 142 -27.64 -15.23 -7.82
C PRO A 142 -26.93 -16.46 -7.23
N ILE A 143 -25.65 -16.30 -6.90
CA ILE A 143 -24.82 -17.34 -6.26
C ILE A 143 -24.15 -16.75 -5.00
N LEU A 144 -24.60 -17.15 -3.81
CA LEU A 144 -23.90 -16.83 -2.57
C LEU A 144 -22.72 -17.78 -2.38
N LEU A 145 -21.50 -17.23 -2.34
CA LEU A 145 -20.27 -17.95 -2.09
C LEU A 145 -19.90 -17.85 -0.61
N LEU A 146 -19.94 -18.98 0.08
CA LEU A 146 -19.72 -19.08 1.52
C LEU A 146 -18.50 -19.95 1.75
N PRO A 147 -17.29 -19.37 1.84
CA PRO A 147 -16.08 -20.17 2.04
C PRO A 147 -15.97 -20.63 3.50
N GLY A 148 -15.59 -21.88 3.68
CA GLY A 148 -15.31 -22.49 4.98
C GLY A 148 -16.41 -22.55 6.06
N PRO A 149 -17.73 -22.51 5.77
CA PRO A 149 -18.76 -22.63 6.81
C PRO A 149 -18.70 -23.97 7.58
N GLY A 150 -18.13 -25.01 6.97
CA GLY A 150 -18.16 -26.38 7.48
C GLY A 150 -19.45 -27.10 7.08
N GLU A 151 -19.77 -28.19 7.79
CA GLU A 151 -21.10 -28.80 7.68
C GLU A 151 -22.13 -27.92 8.40
N LEU A 152 -23.28 -27.72 7.78
CA LEU A 152 -24.40 -26.91 8.26
C LEU A 152 -25.58 -27.84 8.51
N ALA A 153 -26.29 -27.57 9.60
CA ALA A 153 -27.57 -28.19 9.87
C ALA A 153 -28.71 -27.45 9.16
N ARG A 154 -28.57 -26.13 8.97
CA ARG A 154 -29.66 -25.28 8.48
C ARG A 154 -29.14 -24.09 7.70
N LEU A 155 -29.86 -23.74 6.62
CA LEU A 155 -29.76 -22.48 5.90
C LEU A 155 -31.09 -21.75 6.03
N GLU A 156 -31.07 -20.47 6.37
CA GLU A 156 -32.27 -19.64 6.40
C GLU A 156 -32.05 -18.38 5.54
N LEU A 157 -33.03 -18.05 4.71
CA LEU A 157 -32.98 -16.89 3.81
C LEU A 157 -34.15 -15.96 4.13
N ARG A 158 -33.89 -14.68 4.36
CA ARG A 158 -34.95 -13.65 4.47
C ARG A 158 -35.10 -12.94 3.13
N ALA A 159 -36.23 -13.17 2.46
CA ALA A 159 -36.44 -12.75 1.09
C ALA A 159 -37.90 -12.30 0.81
N ALA A 160 -38.07 -11.48 -0.22
CA ALA A 160 -39.37 -11.09 -0.77
C ALA A 160 -39.32 -11.11 -2.30
N ALA A 161 -40.43 -11.48 -2.96
CA ALA A 161 -40.51 -11.44 -4.42
C ALA A 161 -40.45 -9.98 -4.94
N SER A 162 -40.10 -9.82 -6.21
CA SER A 162 -40.30 -8.56 -6.91
C SER A 162 -41.80 -8.16 -6.88
N PRO A 163 -42.14 -6.90 -6.56
CA PRO A 163 -43.52 -6.44 -6.59
C PRO A 163 -44.13 -6.49 -7.99
N VAL A 164 -43.30 -6.54 -9.04
CA VAL A 164 -43.72 -6.63 -10.44
C VAL A 164 -44.46 -7.93 -10.75
N TYR A 165 -44.30 -8.99 -9.94
CA TYR A 165 -45.02 -10.25 -10.15
C TYR A 165 -46.00 -10.50 -8.99
N PRO A 166 -47.28 -10.07 -9.11
CA PRO A 166 -48.29 -10.25 -8.06
C PRO A 166 -48.52 -11.71 -7.65
N ALA A 167 -48.43 -12.64 -8.61
CA ALA A 167 -48.54 -14.07 -8.37
C ALA A 167 -47.28 -14.68 -7.74
N GLY A 168 -46.20 -13.90 -7.60
CA GLY A 168 -44.96 -14.30 -6.95
C GLY A 168 -43.88 -14.78 -7.91
N GLN A 169 -42.88 -15.44 -7.35
CA GLN A 169 -41.76 -16.02 -8.09
C GLN A 169 -41.41 -17.38 -7.49
N GLU A 170 -41.08 -18.34 -8.34
CA GLU A 170 -40.56 -19.64 -7.92
C GLU A 170 -39.02 -19.56 -7.88
N VAL A 171 -38.42 -20.00 -6.78
CA VAL A 171 -36.98 -20.00 -6.59
C VAL A 171 -36.50 -21.41 -6.31
N GLN A 172 -35.72 -21.95 -7.24
CA GLN A 172 -35.02 -23.22 -7.09
C GLN A 172 -33.66 -22.96 -6.43
N ILE A 173 -33.36 -23.67 -5.34
CA ILE A 173 -32.08 -23.60 -4.65
C ILE A 173 -31.22 -24.78 -5.06
N LEU A 174 -29.99 -24.48 -5.46
CA LEU A 174 -28.94 -25.46 -5.70
C LEU A 174 -27.79 -25.22 -4.72
N LEU A 175 -27.32 -26.29 -4.08
CA LEU A 175 -26.13 -26.28 -3.23
C LEU A 175 -24.98 -26.94 -3.98
N ASN A 176 -23.93 -26.20 -4.27
CA ASN A 176 -22.79 -26.67 -5.05
C ASN A 176 -23.22 -27.34 -6.38
N GLY A 177 -24.27 -26.80 -7.01
CA GLY A 177 -24.84 -27.31 -8.26
C GLY A 177 -25.84 -28.47 -8.12
N GLN A 178 -26.09 -28.98 -6.91
CA GLN A 178 -27.09 -30.02 -6.64
C GLN A 178 -28.42 -29.42 -6.20
N ASP A 179 -29.53 -29.89 -6.76
CA ASP A 179 -30.87 -29.42 -6.39
C ASP A 179 -31.19 -29.74 -4.93
N LEU A 180 -31.52 -28.70 -4.17
CA LEU A 180 -31.96 -28.80 -2.78
C LEU A 180 -33.48 -28.83 -2.70
N THR A 181 -34.11 -27.76 -3.18
CA THR A 181 -35.56 -27.56 -3.06
C THR A 181 -36.01 -26.40 -3.92
N THR A 182 -37.31 -26.26 -4.07
CA THR A 182 -37.94 -25.12 -4.72
C THR A 182 -38.99 -24.52 -3.79
N PHE A 183 -39.08 -23.19 -3.75
CA PHE A 183 -40.06 -22.49 -2.92
C PHE A 183 -40.64 -21.28 -3.66
N ALA A 184 -41.86 -20.91 -3.29
CA ALA A 184 -42.54 -19.75 -3.87
C ALA A 184 -42.35 -18.50 -2.98
N LEU A 185 -41.78 -17.46 -3.57
CA LEU A 185 -41.74 -16.10 -3.02
C LEU A 185 -43.04 -15.38 -3.35
N LYS A 186 -43.56 -14.62 -2.38
CA LYS A 186 -44.65 -13.66 -2.60
C LYS A 186 -44.13 -12.22 -2.46
N PRO A 187 -44.71 -11.25 -3.18
CA PRO A 187 -44.38 -9.84 -2.98
C PRO A 187 -44.87 -9.36 -1.60
N GLY A 188 -44.26 -8.29 -1.07
CA GLY A 188 -44.61 -7.69 0.23
C GLY A 188 -43.55 -7.92 1.32
N LEU A 189 -43.99 -8.11 2.57
CA LEU A 189 -43.08 -8.24 3.72
C LEU A 189 -42.14 -9.45 3.53
N PRO A 190 -40.83 -9.30 3.81
CA PRO A 190 -39.86 -10.37 3.65
C PRO A 190 -40.16 -11.49 4.64
N LYS A 191 -40.14 -12.72 4.12
CA LYS A 191 -40.38 -13.93 4.91
C LYS A 191 -39.07 -14.69 5.11
N LEU A 192 -39.01 -15.41 6.21
CA LEU A 192 -37.95 -16.36 6.52
C LEU A 192 -38.26 -17.70 5.84
N TYR A 193 -37.33 -18.18 5.03
CA TYR A 193 -37.40 -19.50 4.41
C TYR A 193 -36.29 -20.35 4.98
N THR A 194 -36.65 -21.48 5.60
CA THR A 194 -35.73 -22.36 6.33
C THR A 194 -35.55 -23.69 5.60
N PHE A 195 -34.30 -24.10 5.43
CA PHE A 195 -33.91 -25.31 4.72
C PHE A 195 -33.07 -26.20 5.64
N ASP A 196 -33.52 -27.45 5.84
CA ASP A 196 -32.80 -28.47 6.59
C ASP A 196 -31.74 -29.12 5.70
N LEU A 197 -30.47 -28.92 6.07
CA LEU A 197 -29.32 -29.40 5.30
C LEU A 197 -28.80 -30.74 5.81
N THR A 198 -29.30 -31.26 6.93
CA THR A 198 -28.83 -32.52 7.53
C THR A 198 -29.07 -33.74 6.64
N LYS A 199 -30.02 -33.63 5.71
CA LYS A 199 -30.42 -34.69 4.77
C LYS A 199 -29.62 -34.68 3.46
N TYR A 200 -28.77 -33.68 3.26
CA TYR A 200 -28.05 -33.47 2.01
C TYR A 200 -26.57 -33.78 2.22
N PRO A 201 -26.03 -34.81 1.55
CA PRO A 201 -24.63 -35.17 1.67
C PRO A 201 -23.79 -34.18 0.84
N TYR A 202 -23.43 -33.04 1.44
CA TYR A 202 -22.40 -32.19 0.87
C TYR A 202 -21.14 -32.26 1.74
N GLN A 203 -19.98 -32.32 1.09
CA GLN A 203 -18.69 -32.45 1.79
C GLN A 203 -18.41 -31.18 2.60
N SER A 204 -17.85 -31.34 3.80
CA SER A 204 -17.40 -30.22 4.62
C SER A 204 -16.47 -29.31 3.81
N GLY A 205 -16.81 -28.02 3.69
CA GLY A 205 -16.16 -27.21 2.68
C GLY A 205 -16.76 -25.83 2.46
N ASN A 206 -16.47 -25.31 1.27
CA ASN A 206 -17.12 -24.12 0.74
C ASN A 206 -18.53 -24.48 0.27
N LEU A 207 -19.46 -23.56 0.47
CA LEU A 207 -20.84 -23.70 0.05
C LEU A 207 -21.17 -22.61 -0.98
N ALA A 208 -21.59 -23.01 -2.17
CA ALA A 208 -22.20 -22.14 -3.16
C ALA A 208 -23.72 -22.36 -3.12
N VAL A 209 -24.47 -21.32 -2.76
CA VAL A 209 -25.94 -21.33 -2.80
C VAL A 209 -26.37 -20.59 -4.07
N GLU A 210 -26.65 -21.35 -5.12
CA GLU A 210 -27.21 -20.83 -6.35
C GLU A 210 -28.74 -20.81 -6.20
N MET A 211 -29.36 -19.68 -6.58
CA MET A 211 -30.82 -19.55 -6.57
C MET A 211 -31.27 -19.20 -7.98
N ARG A 212 -32.08 -20.06 -8.62
CA ARG A 212 -32.64 -19.84 -9.95
C ARG A 212 -34.06 -19.34 -9.82
N VAL A 213 -34.32 -18.18 -10.39
CA VAL A 213 -35.59 -17.46 -10.23
C VAL A 213 -36.42 -17.60 -11.50
N LYS A 214 -37.66 -18.05 -11.33
CA LYS A 214 -38.67 -18.16 -12.39
C LYS A 214 -39.90 -17.34 -11.99
N PRO A 215 -40.28 -16.29 -12.75
CA PRO A 215 -41.49 -15.53 -12.45
C PRO A 215 -42.76 -16.38 -12.55
N LEU A 216 -43.73 -16.12 -11.67
CA LEU A 216 -45.08 -16.69 -11.76
C LEU A 216 -46.02 -15.62 -12.29
N GLY A 217 -46.65 -15.89 -13.43
CA GLY A 217 -47.58 -14.96 -14.09
C GLY A 217 -46.88 -13.86 -14.90
N LEU A 218 -47.70 -12.96 -15.45
CA LEU A 218 -47.23 -11.81 -16.23
C LEU A 218 -46.80 -10.66 -15.29
N PRO A 219 -45.79 -9.87 -15.69
CA PRO A 219 -45.39 -8.69 -14.95
C PRO A 219 -46.51 -7.64 -14.94
N ASP A 220 -46.74 -7.00 -13.80
CA ASP A 220 -47.59 -5.83 -13.68
C ASP A 220 -46.86 -4.61 -14.25
N SER A 221 -47.26 -4.19 -15.45
CA SER A 221 -46.65 -3.07 -16.16
C SER A 221 -46.86 -1.71 -15.49
N SER A 222 -47.70 -1.62 -14.46
CA SER A 222 -47.89 -0.38 -13.69
C SER A 222 -46.80 -0.13 -12.66
N ILE A 223 -46.00 -1.15 -12.31
CA ILE A 223 -44.95 -1.06 -11.29
C ILE A 223 -43.59 -0.90 -11.96
N VAL A 224 -42.91 0.22 -11.67
CA VAL A 224 -41.54 0.47 -12.15
C VAL A 224 -40.54 -0.10 -11.15
N ALA A 225 -40.16 -1.36 -11.33
CA ALA A 225 -39.08 -2.03 -10.61
C ALA A 225 -38.40 -3.08 -11.50
N PRO A 226 -37.20 -3.59 -11.15
CA PRO A 226 -36.56 -4.59 -11.99
C PRO A 226 -37.42 -5.85 -12.12
N THR A 227 -37.43 -6.39 -13.33
CA THR A 227 -38.21 -7.58 -13.71
C THR A 227 -37.43 -8.88 -13.48
N ASP A 228 -36.15 -8.79 -13.16
CA ASP A 228 -35.25 -9.89 -12.88
C ASP A 228 -34.96 -10.01 -11.38
N GLY A 229 -34.92 -11.25 -10.88
CA GLY A 229 -34.57 -11.54 -9.48
C GLY A 229 -35.58 -11.09 -8.44
N PHE A 230 -35.13 -10.98 -7.19
CA PHE A 230 -35.95 -10.75 -6.00
C PHE A 230 -35.15 -9.99 -4.92
N LYS A 231 -35.81 -9.60 -3.83
CA LYS A 231 -35.15 -8.90 -2.71
C LYS A 231 -34.61 -9.92 -1.71
N LEU A 232 -33.30 -9.91 -1.47
CA LEU A 232 -32.66 -10.75 -0.46
C LEU A 232 -32.03 -9.88 0.63
N TYR A 233 -32.48 -10.07 1.87
CA TYR A 233 -32.12 -9.22 3.01
C TYR A 233 -31.00 -9.85 3.84
N GLU A 234 -31.16 -11.11 4.22
CA GLU A 234 -30.25 -11.80 5.12
C GLU A 234 -30.15 -13.29 4.80
N ALA A 235 -28.98 -13.85 5.12
CA ALA A 235 -28.76 -15.29 5.16
C ALA A 235 -28.23 -15.69 6.53
N TRP A 236 -28.83 -16.72 7.13
CA TRP A 236 -28.33 -17.35 8.35
C TRP A 236 -27.89 -18.77 8.07
N LEU A 237 -26.74 -19.13 8.65
CA LEU A 237 -26.14 -20.44 8.52
C LEU A 237 -25.98 -21.02 9.92
N THR A 238 -26.64 -22.14 10.20
CA THR A 238 -26.48 -22.86 11.46
C THR A 238 -25.52 -24.03 11.24
N PRO A 239 -24.29 -23.99 11.83
CA PRO A 239 -23.35 -25.11 11.70
C PRO A 239 -23.90 -26.38 12.34
N LYS A 240 -23.51 -27.53 11.81
CA LYS A 240 -23.76 -28.83 12.42
C LYS A 240 -22.77 -29.05 13.57
N PRO A 241 -23.23 -29.42 14.78
CA PRO A 241 -22.36 -29.76 15.90
C PRO A 241 -21.36 -30.86 15.54
N GLY A 242 -20.10 -30.69 15.96
CA GLY A 242 -19.03 -31.66 15.69
C GLY A 242 -18.55 -31.69 14.24
N SER A 243 -18.90 -30.68 13.42
CA SER A 243 -18.39 -30.56 12.06
C SER A 243 -16.87 -30.43 12.05
N LEU A 244 -16.23 -31.14 11.12
CA LEU A 244 -14.78 -31.01 10.92
C LEU A 244 -14.46 -29.68 10.23
N PRO A 245 -13.31 -29.07 10.55
CA PRO A 245 -12.85 -27.91 9.81
C PRO A 245 -12.60 -28.27 8.34
N PRO A 246 -13.03 -27.43 7.39
CA PRO A 246 -12.74 -27.61 5.98
C PRO A 246 -11.23 -27.77 5.73
N LEU A 247 -10.87 -28.73 4.87
CA LEU A 247 -9.46 -29.01 4.56
C LEU A 247 -8.74 -27.77 4.01
N GLY A 248 -9.38 -27.04 3.09
CA GLY A 248 -8.80 -25.82 2.49
C GLY A 248 -8.46 -24.74 3.53
N LEU A 249 -9.36 -24.50 4.48
CA LEU A 249 -9.12 -23.59 5.61
C LEU A 249 -7.97 -24.11 6.48
N SER A 250 -8.02 -25.40 6.84
CA SER A 250 -7.02 -26.03 7.69
C SER A 250 -5.62 -25.87 7.11
N VAL A 251 -5.46 -26.18 5.82
CA VAL A 251 -4.20 -26.03 5.10
C VAL A 251 -3.78 -24.57 5.04
N SER A 252 -4.68 -23.65 4.70
CA SER A 252 -4.34 -22.22 4.60
C SER A 252 -3.92 -21.64 5.95
N LEU A 253 -4.60 -21.99 7.04
CA LEU A 253 -4.24 -21.53 8.38
C LEU A 253 -2.89 -22.10 8.83
N LEU A 254 -2.62 -23.38 8.57
CA LEU A 254 -1.32 -23.99 8.85
C LEU A 254 -0.20 -23.28 8.06
N VAL A 255 -0.43 -22.99 6.78
CA VAL A 255 0.50 -22.22 5.94
C VAL A 255 0.71 -20.82 6.52
N VAL A 256 -0.34 -20.11 6.92
CA VAL A 256 -0.24 -18.80 7.58
C VAL A 256 0.67 -18.88 8.80
N LEU A 257 0.44 -19.82 9.71
CA LEU A 257 1.19 -19.91 10.96
C LEU A 257 2.65 -20.32 10.73
N LEU A 258 2.89 -21.29 9.84
CA LEU A 258 4.24 -21.70 9.46
C LEU A 258 5.02 -20.56 8.82
N CYS A 259 4.43 -19.89 7.83
CA CYS A 259 5.07 -18.81 7.11
C CYS A 259 5.26 -17.58 7.99
N PHE A 260 4.32 -17.28 8.90
CA PHE A 260 4.46 -16.20 9.87
C PHE A 260 5.58 -16.48 10.88
N TYR A 261 5.61 -17.69 11.47
CA TYR A 261 6.72 -18.11 12.33
C TYR A 261 8.06 -18.01 11.60
N PHE A 262 8.13 -18.50 10.36
CA PHE A 262 9.32 -18.44 9.53
C PHE A 262 9.74 -16.98 9.27
N ALA A 263 8.80 -16.13 8.86
CA ALA A 263 9.06 -14.73 8.56
C ALA A 263 9.64 -13.97 9.75
N LEU A 264 9.18 -14.28 10.97
CA LEU A 264 9.72 -13.69 12.20
C LEU A 264 11.08 -14.28 12.61
N ALA A 265 11.23 -15.60 12.60
CA ALA A 265 12.45 -16.27 13.06
C ALA A 265 13.63 -16.13 12.08
N TYR A 266 13.35 -16.06 10.77
CA TYR A 266 14.36 -15.97 9.71
C TYR A 266 15.31 -14.75 9.83
N PRO A 267 14.84 -13.51 10.05
CA PRO A 267 15.71 -12.34 10.22
C PRO A 267 16.51 -12.34 11.53
N GLY A 268 16.23 -13.30 12.43
CA GLY A 268 16.97 -13.50 13.68
C GLY A 268 16.18 -13.20 14.95
N LEU A 269 14.85 -13.04 14.89
CA LEU A 269 14.05 -12.97 16.12
C LEU A 269 14.24 -14.27 16.92
N PRO A 270 14.48 -14.21 18.23
CA PRO A 270 14.66 -15.43 19.00
C PRO A 270 13.43 -16.33 18.89
N ARG A 271 13.67 -17.62 18.66
CA ARG A 271 12.61 -18.60 18.35
C ARG A 271 11.45 -18.63 19.36
N PRO A 272 11.67 -18.49 20.69
CA PRO A 272 10.55 -18.43 21.64
C PRO A 272 9.64 -17.23 21.42
N TRP A 273 10.19 -16.08 21.02
CA TRP A 273 9.42 -14.87 20.74
C TRP A 273 8.65 -14.99 19.42
N ALA A 274 9.28 -15.54 18.38
CA ALA A 274 8.59 -15.85 17.12
C ALA A 274 7.44 -16.85 17.34
N PHE A 275 7.67 -17.87 18.17
CA PHE A 275 6.63 -18.80 18.59
C PHE A 275 5.52 -18.11 19.37
N GLY A 276 5.85 -17.28 20.37
CA GLY A 276 4.88 -16.53 21.16
C GLY A 276 4.00 -15.62 20.30
N ALA A 277 4.58 -14.90 19.34
CA ALA A 277 3.82 -14.09 18.39
C ALA A 277 2.92 -14.95 17.48
N THR A 278 3.40 -16.11 17.03
CA THR A 278 2.61 -17.05 16.22
C THR A 278 1.47 -17.68 17.03
N ALA A 279 1.71 -18.01 18.30
CA ALA A 279 0.70 -18.52 19.22
C ALA A 279 -0.36 -17.46 19.52
N LEU A 280 0.04 -16.20 19.70
CA LEU A 280 -0.90 -15.08 19.82
C LEU A 280 -1.77 -14.93 18.57
N LEU A 281 -1.17 -14.97 17.38
CA LEU A 281 -1.90 -14.95 16.12
C LEU A 281 -2.89 -16.12 16.03
N LEU A 282 -2.50 -17.32 16.46
CA LEU A 282 -3.37 -18.49 16.50
C LEU A 282 -4.54 -18.29 17.46
N VAL A 283 -4.32 -17.75 18.67
CA VAL A 283 -5.40 -17.46 19.63
C VAL A 283 -6.39 -16.45 19.04
N LEU A 284 -5.88 -15.38 18.41
CA LEU A 284 -6.73 -14.40 17.74
C LEU A 284 -7.50 -15.02 16.57
N ALA A 285 -6.84 -15.83 15.74
CA ALA A 285 -7.50 -16.55 14.64
C ALA A 285 -8.56 -17.52 15.16
N THR A 286 -8.30 -18.23 16.26
CA THR A 286 -9.25 -19.14 16.90
C THR A 286 -10.49 -18.38 17.39
N ALA A 287 -10.29 -17.27 18.11
CA ALA A 287 -11.38 -16.40 18.54
C ALA A 287 -12.18 -15.86 17.35
N MET A 288 -11.50 -15.46 16.27
CA MET A 288 -12.15 -15.03 15.04
C MET A 288 -12.89 -16.17 14.31
N LEU A 289 -12.40 -17.41 14.32
CA LEU A 289 -13.12 -18.56 13.77
C LEU A 289 -14.37 -18.92 14.57
N ILE A 290 -14.38 -18.59 15.87
CA ILE A 290 -15.56 -18.72 16.72
C ILE A 290 -16.55 -17.60 16.35
N PHE A 291 -16.18 -16.32 16.49
CA PHE A 291 -17.15 -15.22 16.43
C PHE A 291 -17.38 -14.63 15.02
N TRP A 292 -16.40 -14.72 14.12
CA TRP A 292 -16.39 -14.10 12.78
C TRP A 292 -15.89 -15.07 11.71
N ARG A 293 -16.35 -16.33 11.79
CA ARG A 293 -15.84 -17.46 10.98
C ARG A 293 -15.71 -17.12 9.51
N LEU A 294 -16.80 -16.66 8.89
CA LEU A 294 -16.87 -16.38 7.45
C LEU A 294 -15.82 -15.37 7.01
N GLU A 295 -15.64 -14.30 7.79
CA GLU A 295 -14.70 -13.24 7.47
C GLU A 295 -13.26 -13.73 7.47
N LEU A 296 -12.90 -14.51 8.51
CA LEU A 296 -11.57 -15.08 8.59
C LEU A 296 -11.36 -16.12 7.49
N THR A 297 -12.34 -16.96 7.17
CA THR A 297 -12.20 -17.98 6.11
C THR A 297 -11.95 -17.38 4.74
N VAL A 298 -12.65 -16.32 4.35
CA VAL A 298 -12.40 -15.62 3.07
C VAL A 298 -10.97 -15.05 3.05
N TYR A 299 -10.54 -14.47 4.18
CA TYR A 299 -9.26 -13.79 4.28
C TYR A 299 -8.05 -14.73 4.39
N THR A 300 -8.20 -15.90 5.03
CA THR A 300 -7.09 -16.79 5.37
C THR A 300 -6.32 -17.25 4.14
N GLY A 301 -6.99 -17.57 3.03
CA GLY A 301 -6.31 -17.96 1.78
C GLY A 301 -5.46 -16.84 1.20
N ARG A 302 -5.95 -15.59 1.24
CA ARG A 302 -5.21 -14.40 0.77
C ARG A 302 -4.01 -14.09 1.66
N LEU A 303 -4.19 -14.24 2.98
CA LEU A 303 -3.12 -14.06 3.96
C LEU A 303 -2.04 -15.16 3.82
N ALA A 304 -2.45 -16.41 3.56
CA ALA A 304 -1.54 -17.51 3.28
C ALA A 304 -0.68 -17.19 2.05
N LEU A 305 -1.30 -16.73 0.97
CA LEU A 305 -0.60 -16.33 -0.25
C LEU A 305 0.40 -15.19 -0.01
N LEU A 306 -0.02 -14.13 0.69
CA LEU A 306 0.87 -13.02 1.07
C LEU A 306 2.09 -13.53 1.85
N LEU A 307 1.87 -14.41 2.81
CA LEU A 307 2.94 -14.96 3.66
C LEU A 307 3.85 -15.94 2.88
N VAL A 308 3.32 -16.73 1.95
CA VAL A 308 4.12 -17.57 1.06
C VAL A 308 5.03 -16.70 0.20
N VAL A 309 4.50 -15.66 -0.45
CA VAL A 309 5.30 -14.70 -1.23
C VAL A 309 6.37 -14.07 -0.35
N THR A 310 6.03 -13.69 0.88
CA THR A 310 6.97 -13.14 1.86
C THR A 310 8.11 -14.12 2.17
N VAL A 311 7.78 -15.37 2.50
CA VAL A 311 8.76 -16.42 2.83
C VAL A 311 9.67 -16.74 1.66
N LEU A 312 9.15 -16.75 0.42
CA LEU A 312 9.95 -16.95 -0.79
C LEU A 312 10.87 -15.75 -1.07
N ALA A 313 10.39 -14.53 -0.82
CA ALA A 313 11.18 -13.32 -1.02
C ALA A 313 12.33 -13.19 -0.02
N LEU A 314 12.16 -13.61 1.24
CA LEU A 314 13.16 -13.41 2.30
C LEU A 314 14.55 -14.00 1.96
N PRO A 315 14.71 -15.28 1.56
CA PRO A 315 16.00 -15.82 1.13
C PRO A 315 16.57 -15.12 -0.10
N LEU A 316 15.71 -14.75 -1.06
CA LEU A 316 16.13 -14.05 -2.27
C LEU A 316 16.70 -12.67 -1.91
N LEU A 317 16.02 -11.92 -1.05
CA LEU A 317 16.49 -10.61 -0.56
C LEU A 317 17.78 -10.76 0.27
N ASP A 318 17.85 -11.77 1.14
CA ASP A 318 19.05 -12.06 1.95
C ASP A 318 20.27 -12.42 1.10
N LEU A 319 20.06 -13.00 -0.07
CA LEU A 319 21.12 -13.26 -1.03
C LEU A 319 21.47 -12.00 -1.85
N THR A 320 20.47 -11.33 -2.42
CA THR A 320 20.69 -10.31 -3.46
C THR A 320 21.03 -8.94 -2.89
N LEU A 321 20.31 -8.47 -1.87
CA LEU A 321 20.47 -7.11 -1.36
C LEU A 321 21.85 -6.87 -0.74
N PRO A 322 22.41 -7.74 0.11
CA PRO A 322 23.70 -7.43 0.72
C PRO A 322 24.85 -7.38 -0.32
N ARG A 323 24.77 -8.19 -1.37
CA ARG A 323 25.69 -8.12 -2.52
C ARG A 323 25.52 -6.82 -3.30
N LEU A 324 24.28 -6.38 -3.49
CA LEU A 324 23.97 -5.11 -4.13
C LEU A 324 24.51 -3.92 -3.32
N PHE A 325 24.32 -3.93 -2.01
CA PHE A 325 24.89 -2.92 -1.10
C PHE A 325 26.42 -2.92 -1.13
N GLN A 326 27.07 -4.08 -1.19
CA GLN A 326 28.52 -4.19 -1.38
C GLN A 326 28.97 -3.61 -2.72
N LEU A 327 28.26 -3.93 -3.82
CA LEU A 327 28.54 -3.37 -5.15
C LEU A 327 28.42 -1.84 -5.15
N TRP A 328 27.47 -1.31 -4.38
CA TRP A 328 27.23 0.11 -4.16
C TRP A 328 28.17 0.74 -3.13
N GLN A 329 29.04 -0.05 -2.49
CA GLN A 329 29.96 0.38 -1.43
C GLN A 329 29.24 1.05 -0.25
N LEU A 330 28.01 0.62 0.02
CA LEU A 330 27.20 1.11 1.13
C LEU A 330 27.32 0.16 2.33
N PRO A 331 27.47 0.69 3.56
CA PRO A 331 27.55 -0.15 4.74
C PRO A 331 26.21 -0.86 4.98
N LEU A 332 26.26 -2.17 5.21
CA LEU A 332 25.11 -2.96 5.64
C LEU A 332 25.53 -3.96 6.73
N PRO A 333 25.69 -3.51 7.98
CA PRO A 333 25.95 -4.41 9.11
C PRO A 333 24.77 -5.35 9.34
N ARG A 334 25.05 -6.53 9.92
CA ARG A 334 24.00 -7.55 10.13
C ARG A 334 22.83 -7.09 10.98
N GLN A 335 23.07 -6.27 12.01
CA GLN A 335 22.01 -5.73 12.88
C GLN A 335 21.06 -4.82 12.09
N VAL A 336 21.60 -4.04 11.17
CA VAL A 336 20.84 -3.13 10.31
C VAL A 336 20.05 -3.92 9.28
N TRP A 337 20.66 -4.96 8.70
CA TRP A 337 19.94 -5.90 7.83
C TRP A 337 18.72 -6.49 8.53
N SER A 338 18.88 -7.02 9.75
CA SER A 338 17.74 -7.53 10.54
C SER A 338 16.68 -6.46 10.80
N GLY A 339 17.08 -5.22 11.09
CA GLY A 339 16.17 -4.10 11.25
C GLY A 339 15.40 -3.76 9.97
N LEU A 340 16.07 -3.72 8.82
CA LEU A 340 15.44 -3.46 7.52
C LEU A 340 14.49 -4.57 7.11
N VAL A 341 14.84 -5.84 7.36
CA VAL A 341 13.93 -6.96 7.13
C VAL A 341 12.71 -6.88 8.05
N ALA A 342 12.88 -6.49 9.32
CA ALA A 342 11.74 -6.28 10.21
C ALA A 342 10.82 -5.16 9.70
N LEU A 343 11.38 -4.03 9.26
CA LEU A 343 10.60 -2.95 8.63
C LEU A 343 9.89 -3.41 7.35
N PHE A 344 10.59 -4.14 6.48
CA PHE A 344 10.00 -4.74 5.29
C PHE A 344 8.82 -5.65 5.64
N LEU A 345 8.95 -6.51 6.65
CA LEU A 345 7.87 -7.38 7.10
C LEU A 345 6.70 -6.61 7.69
N ILE A 346 6.95 -5.58 8.50
CA ILE A 346 5.90 -4.71 9.05
C ILE A 346 5.14 -4.02 7.91
N GLY A 347 5.87 -3.41 6.97
CA GLY A 347 5.28 -2.77 5.79
C GLY A 347 4.46 -3.75 4.96
N LEU A 348 5.06 -4.89 4.59
CA LEU A 348 4.41 -5.89 3.74
C LEU A 348 3.19 -6.54 4.41
N LEU A 349 3.25 -6.88 5.69
CA LEU A 349 2.16 -7.58 6.38
C LEU A 349 1.02 -6.64 6.78
N LEU A 350 1.31 -5.44 7.30
CA LEU A 350 0.26 -4.48 7.64
C LEU A 350 -0.43 -3.97 6.38
N ARG A 351 0.36 -3.61 5.35
CA ARG A 351 -0.19 -3.08 4.11
C ARG A 351 -0.84 -4.17 3.27
N GLY A 352 -0.14 -5.29 3.12
CA GLY A 352 -0.61 -6.51 2.47
C GLY A 352 -1.92 -7.00 3.06
N GLY A 353 -1.94 -7.15 4.38
CA GLY A 353 -3.12 -7.65 5.07
C GLY A 353 -4.32 -6.73 4.92
N GLY A 354 -4.11 -5.41 4.95
CA GLY A 354 -5.19 -4.46 4.77
C GLY A 354 -5.74 -4.42 3.34
N VAL A 355 -4.88 -4.36 2.31
CA VAL A 355 -5.31 -4.28 0.91
C VAL A 355 -5.97 -5.58 0.45
N LEU A 356 -5.48 -6.73 0.95
CA LEU A 356 -6.04 -8.03 0.61
C LEU A 356 -7.25 -8.41 1.47
N TYR A 357 -7.57 -7.60 2.48
CA TYR A 357 -8.74 -7.84 3.32
C TYR A 357 -10.01 -7.89 2.45
N PRO A 358 -10.92 -8.86 2.66
CA PRO A 358 -12.01 -9.11 1.72
C PRO A 358 -12.92 -7.90 1.48
N GLN A 359 -13.10 -7.06 2.49
CA GLN A 359 -13.95 -5.87 2.44
C GLN A 359 -13.20 -4.58 2.16
N ALA A 360 -11.89 -4.65 1.94
CA ALA A 360 -11.14 -3.47 1.52
C ALA A 360 -11.60 -3.03 0.13
N VAL A 361 -12.03 -1.77 0.04
CA VAL A 361 -12.41 -1.14 -1.23
C VAL A 361 -11.21 -0.36 -1.73
N ILE A 362 -10.69 -0.78 -2.88
CA ILE A 362 -9.59 -0.10 -3.56
C ILE A 362 -10.21 0.67 -4.72
N ILE A 363 -10.28 2.00 -4.57
CA ILE A 363 -11.13 2.88 -5.38
C ILE A 363 -10.85 2.74 -6.88
N ASP A 364 -9.59 2.85 -7.28
CA ASP A 364 -9.19 2.90 -8.69
C ASP A 364 -8.87 1.50 -9.27
N ALA A 365 -8.89 0.45 -8.44
CA ALA A 365 -8.50 -0.90 -8.88
C ALA A 365 -9.38 -1.47 -10.01
N PRO A 366 -10.73 -1.38 -9.98
CA PRO A 366 -11.56 -1.89 -11.07
C PRO A 366 -11.23 -1.25 -12.41
N ALA A 367 -11.09 0.07 -12.45
CA ALA A 367 -10.72 0.80 -13.65
C ALA A 367 -9.36 0.33 -14.19
N HIS A 368 -8.36 0.19 -13.33
CA HIS A 368 -7.05 -0.30 -13.76
C HIS A 368 -7.06 -1.77 -14.20
N LEU A 369 -7.86 -2.62 -13.56
CA LEU A 369 -8.01 -4.03 -13.96
C LEU A 369 -8.70 -4.17 -15.31
N LEU A 370 -9.67 -3.30 -15.63
CA LEU A 370 -10.27 -3.26 -16.96
C LEU A 370 -9.21 -2.99 -18.03
N GLU A 371 -8.37 -1.98 -17.80
CA GLU A 371 -7.28 -1.63 -18.72
C GLU A 371 -6.23 -2.74 -18.86
N ILE A 372 -5.89 -3.42 -17.76
CA ILE A 372 -5.00 -4.58 -17.78
C ILE A 372 -5.65 -5.77 -18.52
N ASN A 373 -6.95 -6.01 -18.32
CA ASN A 373 -7.69 -7.08 -18.98
C ASN A 373 -7.75 -6.89 -20.50
N ARG A 374 -7.87 -5.66 -20.98
CA ARG A 374 -7.76 -5.37 -22.43
C ARG A 374 -6.42 -5.83 -23.00
N ILE A 375 -5.33 -5.56 -22.28
CA ILE A 375 -3.96 -5.97 -22.66
C ILE A 375 -3.85 -7.50 -22.68
N THR A 376 -4.32 -8.19 -21.62
CA THR A 376 -4.25 -9.66 -21.54
C THR A 376 -5.15 -10.36 -22.56
N GLN A 377 -6.20 -9.70 -23.05
CA GLN A 377 -7.06 -10.14 -24.15
C GLN A 377 -6.48 -9.85 -25.55
N GLY A 378 -5.27 -9.30 -25.64
CA GLY A 378 -4.58 -9.06 -26.91
C GLY A 378 -4.85 -7.69 -27.55
N GLN A 379 -5.56 -6.78 -26.89
CA GLN A 379 -5.83 -5.42 -27.38
C GLN A 379 -4.65 -4.47 -27.15
N LEU A 380 -3.43 -4.94 -27.46
CA LEU A 380 -2.19 -4.22 -27.14
C LEU A 380 -2.12 -2.85 -27.83
N TRP A 381 -2.41 -2.80 -29.14
CA TRP A 381 -2.29 -1.57 -29.92
C TRP A 381 -3.39 -0.55 -29.60
N GLU A 382 -4.62 -1.04 -29.42
CA GLU A 382 -5.75 -0.21 -28.99
C GLU A 382 -5.44 0.44 -27.64
N GLN A 383 -4.88 -0.34 -26.71
CA GLN A 383 -4.53 0.19 -25.40
C GLN A 383 -3.32 1.12 -25.43
N TYR A 384 -2.35 0.86 -26.31
CA TYR A 384 -1.20 1.75 -26.50
C TYR A 384 -1.61 3.14 -27.01
N THR A 385 -2.67 3.20 -27.82
CA THR A 385 -3.17 4.42 -28.47
C THR A 385 -4.42 4.98 -27.79
N ASN A 386 -4.82 4.42 -26.64
CA ASN A 386 -6.03 4.78 -25.93
C ASN A 386 -5.96 6.20 -25.34
N ARG A 387 -6.63 7.14 -25.99
CA ARG A 387 -6.72 8.54 -25.53
C ARG A 387 -7.78 8.79 -24.46
N ASN A 388 -8.67 7.84 -24.20
CA ASN A 388 -9.78 8.06 -23.26
C ASN A 388 -9.29 8.22 -21.82
N LEU A 389 -8.20 7.54 -21.46
CA LEU A 389 -7.57 7.66 -20.14
C LEU A 389 -6.93 9.03 -19.89
N SER A 390 -6.62 9.78 -20.95
CA SER A 390 -5.99 11.10 -20.88
C SER A 390 -7.00 12.25 -20.78
N LYS A 391 -8.31 11.96 -20.83
CA LYS A 391 -9.35 12.98 -20.69
C LYS A 391 -9.44 13.43 -19.23
N VAL A 392 -9.46 14.73 -19.00
CA VAL A 392 -9.70 15.26 -17.65
C VAL A 392 -11.10 14.89 -17.16
N PRO A 393 -11.32 14.75 -15.83
CA PRO A 393 -12.63 14.47 -15.29
C PRO A 393 -13.68 15.48 -15.77
N GLY A 394 -14.89 15.02 -16.11
CA GLY A 394 -15.96 15.90 -16.63
C GLY A 394 -16.30 17.07 -15.71
N GLN A 395 -16.07 16.93 -14.40
CA GLN A 395 -16.24 17.98 -13.39
C GLN A 395 -15.34 19.21 -13.63
N TRP A 396 -14.29 19.09 -14.45
CA TRP A 396 -13.41 20.21 -14.80
C TRP A 396 -13.99 21.11 -15.89
N ASN A 397 -15.09 20.69 -16.53
CA ASN A 397 -15.73 21.40 -17.65
C ASN A 397 -14.72 21.88 -18.71
N SER A 398 -13.71 21.06 -19.00
CA SER A 398 -12.58 21.41 -19.85
C SER A 398 -12.34 20.31 -20.88
N ALA A 399 -12.00 20.72 -22.11
CA ALA A 399 -11.53 19.83 -23.16
C ALA A 399 -10.04 19.48 -23.02
N ALA A 400 -9.40 19.89 -21.92
CA ALA A 400 -8.01 19.57 -21.64
C ALA A 400 -7.76 18.05 -21.64
N VAL A 401 -6.59 17.69 -22.14
CA VAL A 401 -6.11 16.31 -22.20
C VAL A 401 -4.76 16.28 -21.51
N ILE A 402 -4.68 15.59 -20.38
CA ILE A 402 -3.44 15.37 -19.66
C ILE A 402 -2.96 13.97 -20.03
N PRO A 403 -1.85 13.82 -20.79
CA PRO A 403 -1.41 12.52 -21.27
C PRO A 403 -1.24 11.53 -20.12
N TYR A 404 -2.13 10.54 -20.06
CA TYR A 404 -2.05 9.42 -19.15
C TYR A 404 -1.35 8.27 -19.86
N SER A 405 -0.33 7.70 -19.23
CA SER A 405 0.43 6.62 -19.84
C SER A 405 -0.14 5.25 -19.51
N THR A 406 -0.37 4.45 -20.54
CA THR A 406 -0.79 3.05 -20.40
C THR A 406 0.37 2.10 -20.15
N ILE A 407 1.63 2.56 -20.25
CA ILE A 407 2.85 1.74 -20.05
C ILE A 407 2.85 1.04 -18.68
N SER A 408 2.32 1.70 -17.65
CA SER A 408 2.15 1.08 -16.33
C SER A 408 1.33 -0.22 -16.37
N TYR A 409 0.26 -0.28 -17.17
CA TYR A 409 -0.57 -1.46 -17.33
C TYR A 409 0.14 -2.58 -18.09
N PHE A 410 0.97 -2.25 -19.09
CA PHE A 410 1.79 -3.26 -19.78
C PHE A 410 2.80 -3.91 -18.84
N LEU A 411 3.38 -3.15 -17.91
CA LEU A 411 4.29 -3.69 -16.89
C LEU A 411 3.58 -4.56 -15.86
N LEU A 412 2.30 -4.27 -15.58
CA LEU A 412 1.50 -5.01 -14.60
C LEU A 412 0.80 -6.24 -15.22
N ALA A 413 0.48 -6.22 -16.51
CA ALA A 413 -0.27 -7.28 -17.19
C ALA A 413 0.29 -8.71 -17.05
N PRO A 414 1.62 -8.95 -17.07
CA PRO A 414 2.16 -10.29 -16.84
C PRO A 414 1.75 -10.89 -15.49
N PHE A 415 1.54 -10.07 -14.47
CA PHE A 415 1.13 -10.53 -13.14
C PHE A 415 -0.37 -10.87 -13.08
N ALA A 416 -1.19 -10.31 -13.97
CA ALA A 416 -2.60 -10.67 -14.12
C ALA A 416 -2.79 -12.03 -14.81
N LEU A 417 -1.75 -12.56 -15.48
CA LEU A 417 -1.75 -13.89 -16.10
C LEU A 417 -1.38 -15.03 -15.12
N LEU A 418 -1.01 -14.69 -13.88
CA LEU A 418 -0.81 -15.71 -12.85
C LEU A 418 -2.12 -16.46 -12.59
N PRO A 419 -2.07 -17.72 -12.13
CA PRO A 419 -3.26 -18.53 -11.81
C PRO A 419 -3.90 -18.06 -10.48
N LEU A 420 -4.16 -16.76 -10.37
CA LEU A 420 -4.69 -16.03 -9.24
C LEU A 420 -5.71 -15.02 -9.78
N ASP A 421 -6.62 -14.59 -8.94
CA ASP A 421 -7.46 -13.44 -9.25
C ASP A 421 -6.56 -12.21 -9.57
N PRO A 422 -6.74 -11.55 -10.73
CA PRO A 422 -5.91 -10.39 -11.12
C PRO A 422 -5.90 -9.26 -10.07
N ASN A 423 -7.02 -9.04 -9.38
CA ASN A 423 -7.07 -8.05 -8.30
C ASN A 423 -6.12 -8.44 -7.16
N ILE A 424 -5.99 -9.74 -6.84
CA ILE A 424 -5.07 -10.21 -5.81
C ILE A 424 -3.63 -10.11 -6.28
N SER A 425 -3.30 -10.60 -7.48
CA SER A 425 -1.91 -10.66 -7.95
C SER A 425 -1.31 -9.27 -8.19
N ILE A 426 -2.06 -8.34 -8.78
CA ILE A 426 -1.59 -6.97 -9.04
C ILE A 426 -1.39 -6.20 -7.73
N ASN A 427 -2.31 -6.35 -6.77
CA ASN A 427 -2.14 -5.72 -5.45
C ASN A 427 -0.94 -6.31 -4.71
N LEU A 428 -0.71 -7.62 -4.74
CA LEU A 428 0.46 -8.25 -4.14
C LEU A 428 1.77 -7.65 -4.67
N VAL A 429 1.88 -7.45 -5.98
CA VAL A 429 3.07 -6.84 -6.60
C VAL A 429 3.25 -5.39 -6.14
N ASN A 430 2.18 -4.60 -6.16
CA ASN A 430 2.25 -3.20 -5.74
C ASN A 430 2.67 -3.03 -4.27
N ILE A 431 2.10 -3.85 -3.38
CA ILE A 431 2.44 -3.85 -1.96
C ILE A 431 3.88 -4.32 -1.76
N PHE A 432 4.33 -5.32 -2.51
CA PHE A 432 5.71 -5.79 -2.46
C PHE A 432 6.69 -4.68 -2.88
N LEU A 433 6.42 -3.99 -3.99
CA LEU A 433 7.23 -2.86 -4.44
C LEU A 433 7.30 -1.76 -3.38
N ASP A 434 6.16 -1.41 -2.80
CA ASP A 434 6.06 -0.41 -1.74
C ASP A 434 6.85 -0.83 -0.48
N ALA A 435 6.76 -2.09 -0.06
CA ALA A 435 7.52 -2.63 1.07
C ALA A 435 9.04 -2.62 0.80
N VAL A 436 9.48 -2.90 -0.43
CA VAL A 436 10.91 -2.87 -0.81
C VAL A 436 11.50 -1.46 -0.74
N ARG A 437 10.68 -0.40 -0.75
CA ARG A 437 11.17 1.00 -0.62
C ARG A 437 11.99 1.22 0.64
N VAL A 438 11.78 0.46 1.73
CA VAL A 438 12.58 0.59 2.96
C VAL A 438 14.08 0.39 2.69
N PHE A 439 14.45 -0.54 1.81
CA PHE A 439 15.84 -0.80 1.44
C PHE A 439 16.39 0.32 0.56
N ILE A 440 15.59 0.81 -0.39
CA ILE A 440 15.98 1.89 -1.31
C ILE A 440 16.15 3.20 -0.52
N LEU A 441 15.26 3.50 0.42
CA LEU A 441 15.34 4.68 1.28
C LEU A 441 16.55 4.64 2.22
N TYR A 442 16.87 3.46 2.76
CA TYR A 442 18.10 3.28 3.53
C TYR A 442 19.33 3.61 2.67
N ALA A 443 19.40 3.08 1.44
CA ALA A 443 20.48 3.38 0.50
C ALA A 443 20.52 4.88 0.11
N LEU A 444 19.36 5.50 -0.15
CA LEU A 444 19.24 6.92 -0.47
C LEU A 444 19.79 7.78 0.65
N ALA A 445 19.38 7.50 1.89
CA ALA A 445 19.81 8.24 3.07
C ALA A 445 21.33 8.18 3.23
N LEU A 446 21.92 6.98 3.13
CA LEU A 446 23.38 6.82 3.15
C LEU A 446 24.07 7.59 2.02
N ALA A 447 23.54 7.53 0.80
CA ALA A 447 24.10 8.23 -0.36
C ALA A 447 24.00 9.77 -0.24
N LEU A 448 23.02 10.27 0.51
CA LEU A 448 22.92 11.69 0.89
C LEU A 448 23.92 12.08 1.99
N GLY A 449 24.55 11.12 2.66
CA GLY A 449 25.51 11.33 3.75
C GLY A 449 24.93 11.09 5.14
N ALA A 450 23.71 10.56 5.26
CA ALA A 450 23.14 10.18 6.55
C ALA A 450 23.93 9.00 7.14
N GLY A 451 24.03 8.96 8.47
CA GLY A 451 24.64 7.83 9.18
C GLY A 451 23.75 6.60 9.14
N ILE A 452 24.32 5.42 9.39
CA ILE A 452 23.61 4.12 9.38
C ILE A 452 22.32 4.15 10.24
N ARG A 453 22.38 4.78 11.41
CA ARG A 453 21.22 4.89 12.32
C ARG A 453 20.12 5.78 11.73
N ALA A 454 20.50 6.92 11.16
CA ALA A 454 19.58 7.86 10.54
C ALA A 454 18.91 7.24 9.32
N ALA A 455 19.68 6.56 8.48
CA ALA A 455 19.16 5.83 7.34
C ALA A 455 18.12 4.77 7.74
N LEU A 456 18.36 4.02 8.83
CA LEU A 456 17.40 3.03 9.34
C LEU A 456 16.12 3.70 9.89
N VAL A 457 16.28 4.80 10.64
CA VAL A 457 15.12 5.58 11.14
C VAL A 457 14.33 6.20 10.00
N ALA A 458 14.97 6.71 8.94
CA ALA A 458 14.31 7.24 7.75
C ALA A 458 13.44 6.17 7.07
N ALA A 459 13.98 4.97 6.89
CA ALA A 459 13.24 3.83 6.35
C ALA A 459 12.03 3.46 7.23
N GLY A 460 12.18 3.54 8.56
CA GLY A 460 11.08 3.30 9.50
C GLY A 460 10.02 4.38 9.48
N LEU A 461 10.40 5.66 9.47
CA LEU A 461 9.48 6.79 9.41
C LEU A 461 8.59 6.71 8.17
N TYR A 462 9.16 6.35 7.02
CA TYR A 462 8.38 6.17 5.79
C TYR A 462 7.16 5.26 5.97
N LEU A 463 7.31 4.18 6.75
CA LEU A 463 6.21 3.24 7.00
C LEU A 463 5.11 3.83 7.89
N LEU A 464 5.48 4.75 8.78
CA LEU A 464 4.60 5.39 9.75
C LEU A 464 3.90 6.63 9.22
N ILE A 465 4.14 7.03 7.97
CA ILE A 465 3.48 8.18 7.36
C ILE A 465 2.14 7.73 6.76
N PRO A 466 0.98 8.21 7.26
CA PRO A 466 -0.35 7.79 6.79
C PRO A 466 -0.54 7.89 5.27
N CYS A 467 0.05 8.90 4.63
CA CYS A 467 -0.09 9.13 3.18
C CYS A 467 0.41 7.95 2.32
N THR A 468 1.42 7.23 2.80
CA THR A 468 2.02 6.10 2.08
C THR A 468 1.10 4.89 2.12
N TRP A 469 0.26 4.76 3.16
CA TRP A 469 -0.83 3.79 3.19
C TRP A 469 -1.96 4.17 2.23
N LEU A 470 -2.32 5.47 2.21
CA LEU A 470 -3.42 5.96 1.39
C LEU A 470 -3.26 5.59 -0.09
N MET A 471 -2.04 5.70 -0.61
CA MET A 471 -1.72 5.37 -2.01
C MET A 471 -2.04 3.92 -2.38
N ASN A 472 -1.83 2.97 -1.45
CA ASN A 472 -2.22 1.58 -1.63
C ASN A 472 -3.74 1.41 -1.56
N SER A 473 -4.41 2.07 -0.60
CA SER A 473 -5.87 1.99 -0.44
C SER A 473 -6.67 2.63 -1.58
N TRP A 474 -6.07 3.57 -2.31
CA TRP A 474 -6.69 4.14 -3.51
C TRP A 474 -6.51 3.25 -4.74
N GLY A 475 -5.47 2.42 -4.76
CA GLY A 475 -5.15 1.62 -5.94
C GLY A 475 -4.48 2.43 -7.03
N ASN A 476 -3.78 3.52 -6.70
CA ASN A 476 -3.11 4.34 -7.70
C ASN A 476 -1.79 3.70 -8.17
N TRP A 477 -1.89 2.52 -8.78
CA TRP A 477 -0.77 1.65 -9.14
C TRP A 477 0.23 2.34 -10.07
N PRO A 478 -0.19 3.12 -11.09
CA PRO A 478 0.76 3.82 -11.97
C PRO A 478 1.61 4.84 -11.21
N THR A 479 1.03 5.58 -10.26
CA THR A 479 1.78 6.51 -9.40
C THR A 479 2.73 5.76 -8.45
N THR A 480 2.27 4.65 -7.86
CA THR A 480 3.11 3.83 -6.97
C THR A 480 4.34 3.32 -7.71
N LEU A 481 4.13 2.74 -8.89
CA LEU A 481 5.21 2.21 -9.72
C LEU A 481 6.17 3.32 -10.18
N SER A 482 5.65 4.46 -10.64
CA SER A 482 6.50 5.56 -11.13
C SER A 482 7.34 6.18 -10.00
N PHE A 483 6.76 6.40 -8.81
CA PHE A 483 7.52 6.93 -7.66
C PHE A 483 8.52 5.91 -7.11
N TRP A 484 8.24 4.61 -7.24
CA TRP A 484 9.21 3.58 -6.93
C TRP A 484 10.42 3.65 -7.89
N LEU A 485 10.18 3.78 -9.19
CA LEU A 485 11.23 3.91 -10.21
C LEU A 485 12.02 5.22 -10.06
N ALA A 486 11.35 6.33 -9.78
CA ALA A 486 11.98 7.63 -9.51
C ALA A 486 12.91 7.56 -8.30
N LEU A 487 12.45 6.94 -7.21
CA LEU A 487 13.25 6.74 -6.01
C LEU A 487 14.47 5.84 -6.27
N LEU A 488 14.30 4.76 -7.03
CA LEU A 488 15.39 3.90 -7.45
C LEU A 488 16.41 4.66 -8.31
N TYR A 489 15.95 5.45 -9.29
CA TYR A 489 16.81 6.29 -10.12
C TYR A 489 17.62 7.26 -9.29
N LEU A 490 16.98 8.04 -8.40
CA LEU A 490 17.67 9.02 -7.56
C LEU A 490 18.73 8.37 -6.67
N THR A 491 18.40 7.23 -6.08
CA THR A 491 19.32 6.45 -5.25
C THR A 491 20.53 6.01 -6.06
N LEU A 492 20.31 5.41 -7.23
CA LEU A 492 21.40 4.95 -8.10
C LEU A 492 22.25 6.11 -8.64
N ALA A 493 21.63 7.24 -8.98
CA ALA A 493 22.34 8.42 -9.46
C ALA A 493 23.29 8.99 -8.39
N LEU A 494 22.89 8.96 -7.12
CA LEU A 494 23.72 9.38 -5.99
C LEU A 494 24.81 8.36 -5.65
N VAL A 495 24.46 7.08 -5.59
CA VAL A 495 25.41 5.99 -5.29
C VAL A 495 26.48 5.87 -6.37
N LEU A 496 26.09 5.95 -7.64
CA LEU A 496 26.99 5.83 -8.79
C LEU A 496 27.51 7.20 -9.25
N TYR A 497 27.44 8.24 -8.41
CA TYR A 497 27.74 9.62 -8.81
C TYR A 497 29.11 9.75 -9.49
N SER A 498 30.16 9.17 -8.92
CA SER A 498 31.53 9.24 -9.49
C SER A 498 31.69 8.53 -10.84
N LYS A 499 30.68 7.75 -11.26
CA LYS A 499 30.67 6.95 -12.49
C LYS A 499 29.58 7.39 -13.48
N LEU A 500 28.83 8.47 -13.22
CA LEU A 500 27.72 8.90 -14.08
C LEU A 500 28.15 9.23 -15.50
N SER A 501 29.38 9.70 -15.71
CA SER A 501 29.93 9.98 -17.03
C SER A 501 30.38 8.73 -17.81
N ARG A 502 30.45 7.56 -17.16
CA ARG A 502 30.75 6.30 -17.86
C ARG A 502 29.53 5.90 -18.68
N TRP A 503 29.73 5.67 -19.98
CA TRP A 503 28.65 5.45 -20.93
C TRP A 503 27.68 4.32 -20.50
N GLN A 504 28.16 3.24 -19.89
CA GLN A 504 27.33 2.13 -19.41
C GLN A 504 26.39 2.54 -18.29
N VAL A 505 26.90 3.29 -17.30
CA VAL A 505 26.11 3.80 -16.16
C VAL A 505 25.14 4.85 -16.66
N TRP A 506 25.62 5.77 -17.49
CA TRP A 506 24.80 6.79 -18.12
C TRP A 506 23.64 6.19 -18.92
N LEU A 507 23.91 5.22 -19.79
CA LEU A 507 22.90 4.56 -20.61
C LEU A 507 21.88 3.81 -19.73
N SER A 508 22.36 3.06 -18.73
CA SER A 508 21.47 2.32 -17.82
C SER A 508 20.53 3.24 -17.05
N LEU A 509 21.06 4.37 -16.54
CA LEU A 509 20.25 5.38 -15.86
C LEU A 509 19.31 6.11 -16.83
N THR A 510 19.73 6.35 -18.07
CA THR A 510 18.88 6.95 -19.11
C THR A 510 17.71 6.04 -19.46
N VAL A 511 17.93 4.73 -19.60
CA VAL A 511 16.86 3.75 -19.83
C VAL A 511 15.91 3.70 -18.63
N LEU A 512 16.44 3.66 -17.40
CA LEU A 512 15.62 3.69 -16.19
C LEU A 512 14.80 4.99 -16.07
N LEU A 513 15.39 6.13 -16.42
CA LEU A 513 14.69 7.42 -16.42
C LEU A 513 13.62 7.46 -17.51
N THR A 514 13.91 6.94 -18.70
CA THR A 514 12.93 6.82 -19.80
C THR A 514 11.74 6.00 -19.34
N LEU A 515 11.97 4.85 -18.71
CA LEU A 515 10.92 4.02 -18.15
C LEU A 515 10.13 4.77 -17.06
N THR A 516 10.82 5.48 -16.16
CA THR A 516 10.20 6.30 -15.11
C THR A 516 9.26 7.36 -15.70
N MET A 517 9.72 8.06 -16.75
CA MET A 517 8.94 9.07 -17.47
C MET A 517 7.78 8.48 -18.25
N LEU A 518 7.95 7.27 -18.78
CA LEU A 518 6.91 6.55 -19.51
C LEU A 518 5.82 5.99 -18.59
N VAL A 519 6.10 5.62 -17.34
CA VAL A 519 5.08 4.99 -16.47
C VAL A 519 4.01 5.99 -16.03
N TYR A 520 4.37 7.24 -15.75
CA TYR A 520 3.42 8.25 -15.28
C TYR A 520 3.89 9.69 -15.59
N SER A 521 3.04 10.49 -16.21
CA SER A 521 3.38 11.82 -16.74
C SER A 521 3.72 12.84 -15.65
N VAL A 522 3.01 12.84 -14.52
CA VAL A 522 3.33 13.76 -13.41
C VAL A 522 4.72 13.48 -12.85
N THR A 523 5.09 12.20 -12.70
CA THR A 523 6.45 11.82 -12.30
C THR A 523 7.47 12.25 -13.34
N ALA A 524 7.15 12.15 -14.63
CA ALA A 524 8.02 12.63 -15.70
C ALA A 524 8.34 14.12 -15.55
N VAL A 525 7.32 14.95 -15.31
CA VAL A 525 7.47 16.40 -15.08
C VAL A 525 8.32 16.68 -13.83
N PHE A 526 8.01 16.04 -12.70
CA PHE A 526 8.79 16.23 -11.47
C PHE A 526 10.25 15.83 -11.63
N MET A 527 10.51 14.68 -12.26
CA MET A 527 11.87 14.20 -12.52
C MET A 527 12.61 15.12 -13.48
N ALA A 528 11.97 15.59 -14.56
CA ALA A 528 12.60 16.51 -15.50
C ALA A 528 13.02 17.82 -14.82
N ILE A 529 12.10 18.48 -14.11
CA ILE A 529 12.37 19.73 -13.39
C ILE A 529 13.49 19.53 -12.36
N MET A 530 13.40 18.45 -11.58
CA MET A 530 14.39 18.15 -10.55
C MET A 530 15.79 17.93 -11.14
N LEU A 531 15.91 17.10 -12.18
CA LEU A 531 17.21 16.72 -12.74
C LEU A 531 17.84 17.83 -13.57
N TYR A 532 17.05 18.61 -14.33
CA TYR A 532 17.57 19.79 -15.00
C TYR A 532 18.07 20.82 -13.99
N SER A 533 17.27 21.11 -12.96
CA SER A 533 17.69 22.06 -11.91
C SER A 533 18.91 21.56 -11.16
N TRP A 534 19.00 20.24 -10.90
CA TRP A 534 20.16 19.64 -10.25
C TRP A 534 21.41 19.75 -11.13
N ALA A 535 21.31 19.44 -12.42
CA ALA A 535 22.40 19.59 -13.38
C ALA A 535 22.86 21.06 -13.50
N VAL A 536 21.92 22.00 -13.61
CA VAL A 536 22.21 23.44 -13.70
C VAL A 536 22.97 23.90 -12.46
N GLY A 537 22.48 23.59 -11.25
CA GLY A 537 23.20 24.05 -10.06
C GLY A 537 24.51 23.32 -9.80
N LEU A 538 24.63 22.05 -10.22
CA LEU A 538 25.92 21.37 -10.26
C LEU A 538 26.90 22.05 -11.21
N PHE A 539 26.44 22.52 -12.36
CA PHE A 539 27.29 23.19 -13.33
C PHE A 539 27.71 24.60 -12.88
N PHE A 540 26.75 25.41 -12.42
CA PHE A 540 26.96 26.84 -12.17
C PHE A 540 27.32 27.21 -10.73
N PHE A 541 26.88 26.45 -9.73
CA PHE A 541 27.07 26.80 -8.32
C PHE A 541 28.09 25.90 -7.63
N VAL A 542 27.95 24.57 -7.77
CA VAL A 542 28.78 23.60 -7.04
C VAL A 542 30.06 23.26 -7.81
N GLY A 543 29.98 23.10 -9.13
CA GLY A 543 31.05 22.60 -9.98
C GLY A 543 32.01 23.66 -10.51
N ARG A 544 31.93 24.93 -10.08
CA ARG A 544 32.88 25.96 -10.57
C ARG A 544 34.33 25.56 -10.34
N ALA A 545 34.65 24.87 -9.24
CA ALA A 545 36.00 24.39 -8.93
C ALA A 545 36.22 22.88 -9.17
N ASP A 546 35.15 22.09 -9.34
CA ASP A 546 35.24 20.62 -9.43
C ASP A 546 34.84 20.09 -10.82
N LYS A 547 35.84 19.56 -11.53
CA LYS A 547 35.68 18.96 -12.87
C LYS A 547 34.71 17.77 -12.86
N LEU A 548 34.70 16.96 -11.79
CA LEU A 548 33.81 15.81 -11.67
C LEU A 548 32.35 16.27 -11.64
N ASN A 549 32.04 17.29 -10.84
CA ASN A 549 30.69 17.86 -10.76
C ASN A 549 30.22 18.43 -12.11
N ARG A 550 31.09 19.11 -12.87
CA ARG A 550 30.74 19.59 -14.22
C ARG A 550 30.49 18.45 -15.20
N GLN A 551 31.30 17.40 -15.17
CA GLN A 551 31.11 16.23 -16.03
C GLN A 551 29.80 15.51 -15.71
N ASN A 552 29.51 15.32 -14.43
CA ASN A 552 28.28 14.67 -13.98
C ASN A 552 27.05 15.55 -14.25
N ALA A 553 27.16 16.88 -14.13
CA ALA A 553 26.10 17.80 -14.54
C ALA A 553 25.74 17.62 -16.02
N LYS A 554 26.74 17.56 -16.90
CA LYS A 554 26.53 17.27 -18.33
C LYS A 554 25.89 15.91 -18.55
N ALA A 555 26.34 14.88 -17.83
CA ALA A 555 25.79 13.53 -17.92
C ALA A 555 24.31 13.47 -17.49
N ILE A 556 23.96 14.12 -16.37
CA ILE A 556 22.57 14.22 -15.88
C ILE A 556 21.70 15.01 -16.87
N PHE A 557 22.19 16.14 -17.36
CA PHE A 557 21.49 16.95 -18.36
C PHE A 557 21.22 16.12 -19.62
N ALA A 558 22.26 15.51 -20.20
CA ALA A 558 22.16 14.67 -21.39
C ALA A 558 21.23 13.47 -21.16
N SER A 559 21.33 12.80 -20.01
CA SER A 559 20.44 11.69 -19.64
C SER A 559 18.98 12.13 -19.59
N THR A 560 18.71 13.31 -18.99
CA THR A 560 17.36 13.85 -18.86
C THR A 560 16.79 14.23 -20.22
N THR A 561 17.58 14.85 -21.09
CA THR A 561 17.18 15.21 -22.45
C THR A 561 16.93 13.97 -23.30
N VAL A 562 17.85 13.00 -23.31
CA VAL A 562 17.69 11.76 -24.10
C VAL A 562 16.50 10.95 -23.60
N ALA A 563 16.31 10.83 -22.28
CA ALA A 563 15.16 10.12 -21.72
C ALA A 563 13.84 10.81 -22.06
N GLY A 564 13.78 12.15 -22.00
CA GLY A 564 12.59 12.92 -22.39
C GLY A 564 12.26 12.76 -23.88
N LEU A 565 13.27 12.87 -24.75
CA LEU A 565 13.10 12.64 -26.20
C LEU A 565 12.65 11.21 -26.48
N ALA A 566 13.25 10.22 -25.83
CA ALA A 566 12.86 8.83 -25.97
C ALA A 566 11.41 8.61 -25.50
N ALA A 567 11.00 9.18 -24.36
CA ALA A 567 9.62 9.08 -23.89
C ALA A 567 8.61 9.73 -24.87
N VAL A 568 8.98 10.85 -25.49
CA VAL A 568 8.18 11.48 -26.56
C VAL A 568 8.08 10.58 -27.78
N VAL A 569 9.21 10.15 -28.32
CA VAL A 569 9.26 9.29 -29.53
C VAL A 569 8.53 7.99 -29.32
N LEU A 570 8.68 7.36 -28.15
CA LEU A 570 8.01 6.12 -27.84
C LEU A 570 6.50 6.37 -27.68
N TYR A 571 6.08 7.22 -26.75
CA TYR A 571 4.68 7.29 -26.35
C TYR A 571 4.02 8.67 -26.51
N TYR A 572 4.67 9.76 -26.09
CA TYR A 572 3.97 11.06 -25.98
C TYR A 572 3.79 11.82 -27.30
N TRP A 573 4.44 11.42 -28.40
CA TRP A 573 4.31 12.08 -29.70
C TRP A 573 2.86 12.18 -30.17
N GLN A 574 2.05 11.15 -29.88
CA GLN A 574 0.64 11.09 -30.27
C GLN A 574 -0.23 12.15 -29.56
N PHE A 575 0.22 12.67 -28.42
CA PHE A 575 -0.48 13.67 -27.61
C PHE A 575 0.04 15.09 -27.83
N LEU A 576 1.04 15.33 -28.69
CA LEU A 576 1.59 16.68 -28.92
C LEU A 576 0.52 17.71 -29.33
N PRO A 577 -0.44 17.41 -30.22
CA PRO A 577 -1.53 18.34 -30.53
C PRO A 577 -2.39 18.65 -29.30
N ASP A 578 -2.73 17.62 -28.53
CA ASP A 578 -3.61 17.72 -27.36
C ASP A 578 -2.95 18.52 -26.22
N ILE A 579 -1.64 18.38 -26.05
CA ILE A 579 -0.85 19.18 -25.09
C ILE A 579 -0.92 20.67 -25.46
N ALA A 580 -0.80 21.01 -26.75
CA ALA A 580 -0.88 22.41 -27.19
C ALA A 580 -2.26 23.01 -26.86
N THR A 581 -3.35 22.29 -27.16
CA THR A 581 -4.72 22.69 -26.79
C THR A 581 -4.87 22.85 -25.29
N THR A 582 -4.33 21.91 -24.51
CA THR A 582 -4.38 21.93 -23.05
C THR A 582 -3.66 23.15 -22.48
N LEU A 583 -2.49 23.50 -22.99
CA LEU A 583 -1.76 24.71 -22.59
C LEU A 583 -2.56 25.98 -22.86
N THR A 584 -3.26 26.06 -24.00
CA THR A 584 -4.17 27.18 -24.29
C THR A 584 -5.33 27.24 -23.31
N SER A 585 -5.93 26.09 -22.94
CA SER A 585 -6.97 26.04 -21.91
C SER A 585 -6.46 26.47 -20.53
N PHE A 586 -5.24 26.07 -20.16
CA PHE A 586 -4.60 26.53 -18.92
C PHE A 586 -4.42 28.05 -18.92
N ASP A 587 -3.92 28.62 -20.00
CA ASP A 587 -3.73 30.07 -20.14
C ASP A 587 -5.06 30.82 -20.00
N GLN A 588 -6.11 30.33 -20.67
CA GLN A 588 -7.46 30.87 -20.58
C GLN A 588 -8.01 30.82 -19.14
N SER A 589 -7.94 29.68 -18.46
CA SER A 589 -8.40 29.54 -17.07
C SER A 589 -7.62 30.42 -16.10
N LEU A 590 -6.29 30.51 -16.26
CA LEU A 590 -5.46 31.38 -15.43
C LEU A 590 -5.80 32.86 -15.65
N SER A 591 -6.03 33.27 -16.90
CA SER A 591 -6.40 34.64 -17.26
C SER A 591 -7.79 35.05 -16.75
N SER A 592 -8.75 34.11 -16.64
CA SER A 592 -10.09 34.36 -16.08
C SER A 592 -10.11 34.38 -14.55
N GLY A 593 -8.98 34.06 -13.91
CA GLY A 593 -8.85 33.94 -12.46
C GLY A 593 -9.44 32.64 -11.88
N GLU A 594 -9.98 31.77 -12.72
CA GLU A 594 -10.50 30.45 -12.35
C GLU A 594 -9.36 29.44 -12.15
N GLY A 595 -9.65 28.35 -11.45
CA GLY A 595 -8.72 27.21 -11.37
C GLY A 595 -9.09 26.16 -12.42
N LEU A 596 -8.10 25.48 -12.98
CA LEU A 596 -8.37 24.31 -13.82
C LEU A 596 -8.88 23.17 -12.94
N GLY A 597 -10.14 22.79 -13.14
CA GLY A 597 -10.81 21.78 -12.34
C GLY A 597 -11.26 22.23 -10.96
N LEU A 598 -11.14 23.53 -10.67
CA LEU A 598 -11.47 24.12 -9.38
C LEU A 598 -12.26 25.41 -9.58
N GLY A 599 -13.30 25.63 -8.76
CA GLY A 599 -13.94 26.94 -8.69
C GLY A 599 -12.97 28.04 -8.22
N LYS A 600 -13.39 29.30 -8.27
CA LYS A 600 -12.63 30.41 -7.69
C LYS A 600 -12.33 30.12 -6.21
N ARG A 601 -11.05 30.06 -5.86
CA ARG A 601 -10.56 29.86 -4.50
C ARG A 601 -9.66 31.01 -4.11
N ASP A 602 -9.94 31.62 -2.97
CA ASP A 602 -9.05 32.61 -2.38
C ASP A 602 -7.78 31.94 -1.86
N PHE A 603 -6.64 32.62 -2.00
CA PHE A 603 -5.33 32.08 -1.68
C PHE A 603 -5.16 31.79 -0.17
N LEU A 604 -5.57 32.72 0.70
CA LEU A 604 -5.39 32.57 2.14
C LEU A 604 -6.22 31.41 2.73
N PRO A 605 -7.53 31.26 2.43
CA PRO A 605 -8.30 30.09 2.84
C PRO A 605 -7.74 28.79 2.27
N TYR A 606 -7.30 28.78 1.01
CA TYR A 606 -6.64 27.62 0.42
C TYR A 606 -5.40 27.22 1.22
N LEU A 607 -4.54 28.18 1.55
CA LEU A 607 -3.30 27.90 2.27
C LEU A 607 -3.61 27.30 3.65
N GLY A 608 -4.59 27.85 4.39
CA GLY A 608 -5.02 27.32 5.68
C GLY A 608 -5.56 25.89 5.57
N LEU A 609 -6.46 25.63 4.63
CA LEU A 609 -7.02 24.29 4.39
C LEU A 609 -5.95 23.30 3.93
N TYR A 610 -5.02 23.73 3.07
CA TYR A 610 -3.92 22.90 2.59
C TYR A 610 -2.95 22.56 3.73
N THR A 611 -2.64 23.51 4.62
CA THR A 611 -1.82 23.23 5.80
C THR A 611 -2.54 22.26 6.74
N ASP A 612 -3.81 22.48 7.04
CA ASP A 612 -4.61 21.59 7.88
C ASP A 612 -4.69 20.19 7.26
N HIS A 613 -4.86 20.10 5.95
CA HIS A 613 -4.84 18.86 5.18
C HIS A 613 -3.48 18.15 5.28
N LEU A 614 -2.35 18.87 5.15
CA LEU A 614 -1.02 18.28 5.30
C LEU A 614 -0.74 17.76 6.73
N PHE A 615 -1.24 18.46 7.75
CA PHE A 615 -1.12 18.04 9.15
C PHE A 615 -2.02 16.84 9.44
N ASN A 616 -3.32 16.94 9.12
CA ASN A 616 -4.33 15.95 9.48
C ASN A 616 -4.34 14.73 8.55
N LEU A 617 -4.28 14.94 7.24
CA LEU A 617 -4.47 13.86 6.27
C LEU A 617 -3.24 12.97 6.16
N TYR A 618 -2.06 13.46 6.54
CA TYR A 618 -0.82 12.80 6.17
C TYR A 618 0.25 12.71 7.24
N GLY A 619 0.14 13.37 8.39
CA GLY A 619 1.24 13.42 9.37
C GLY A 619 2.54 14.05 8.84
N VAL A 620 2.56 14.41 7.55
CA VAL A 620 3.69 14.96 6.81
C VAL A 620 3.92 16.39 7.24
N GLY A 621 2.90 17.17 7.62
CA GLY A 621 3.08 18.55 8.08
C GLY A 621 4.11 18.68 9.22
N ALA A 622 4.00 17.83 10.24
CA ALA A 622 4.95 17.80 11.35
C ALA A 622 6.36 17.37 10.89
N LEU A 623 6.45 16.31 10.08
CA LEU A 623 7.74 15.83 9.57
C LEU A 623 8.38 16.81 8.57
N LEU A 624 7.58 17.53 7.79
CA LEU A 624 8.01 18.57 6.87
C LEU A 624 8.57 19.74 7.64
N GLY A 625 7.92 20.19 8.72
CA GLY A 625 8.46 21.20 9.62
C GLY A 625 9.84 20.79 10.16
N LEU A 626 9.96 19.55 10.66
CA LEU A 626 11.25 18.99 11.09
C LEU A 626 12.28 18.94 9.96
N ALA A 627 11.87 18.52 8.77
CA ALA A 627 12.73 18.45 7.60
C ALA A 627 13.25 19.82 7.18
N LEU A 628 12.39 20.85 7.17
CA LEU A 628 12.75 22.22 6.86
C LEU A 628 13.71 22.81 7.89
N ILE A 629 13.48 22.57 9.19
CA ILE A 629 14.41 22.96 10.25
C ILE A 629 15.77 22.31 10.04
N MET A 630 15.80 21.00 9.82
CA MET A 630 17.05 20.28 9.60
C MET A 630 17.77 20.77 8.34
N TYR A 631 17.04 20.97 7.25
CA TYR A 631 17.60 21.49 6.01
C TYR A 631 18.19 22.89 6.20
N GLY A 632 17.47 23.79 6.87
CA GLY A 632 17.98 25.12 7.22
C GLY A 632 19.24 25.02 8.10
N TRP A 633 19.23 24.17 9.12
CA TRP A 633 20.39 23.99 9.99
C TRP A 633 21.60 23.42 9.25
N ILE A 634 21.43 22.38 8.42
CA ILE A 634 22.51 21.86 7.58
C ILE A 634 22.98 22.95 6.61
N SER A 635 22.10 23.79 6.08
CA SER A 635 22.48 24.86 5.14
C SER A 635 23.30 25.97 5.79
N PHE A 636 23.01 26.33 7.06
CA PHE A 636 23.54 27.55 7.68
C PHE A 636 24.47 27.34 8.88
N ALA A 637 24.52 26.16 9.51
CA ALA A 637 25.38 25.98 10.69
C ALA A 637 26.88 26.07 10.31
N PRO A 638 27.80 26.39 11.23
CA PRO A 638 29.24 26.26 10.98
C PRO A 638 29.65 24.80 10.73
N VAL A 639 30.69 24.52 9.93
CA VAL A 639 31.18 23.14 9.68
C VAL A 639 31.64 22.49 10.98
N SER A 640 32.36 23.23 11.82
CA SER A 640 32.78 22.80 13.15
C SER A 640 31.62 22.34 14.04
N THR A 641 30.45 22.97 13.92
CA THR A 641 29.24 22.59 14.66
C THR A 641 28.64 21.28 14.16
N LEU A 642 28.75 20.97 12.86
CA LEU A 642 28.32 19.68 12.33
C LEU A 642 29.35 18.58 12.57
N ASP A 643 30.64 18.88 12.68
CA ASP A 643 31.63 17.89 13.11
C ASP A 643 31.35 17.41 14.53
N HIS A 644 30.65 18.21 15.34
CA HIS A 644 30.09 17.73 16.60
C HIS A 644 28.94 16.73 16.43
N LEU A 645 28.27 16.62 15.27
CA LEU A 645 27.32 15.52 14.99
C LEU A 645 28.04 14.17 14.88
N SER A 646 29.26 14.16 14.35
CA SER A 646 30.14 12.99 14.36
C SER A 646 30.85 12.89 15.71
N THR A 647 30.21 12.27 16.70
CA THR A 647 30.85 12.04 18.00
C THR A 647 31.94 10.97 17.99
N GLY A 648 32.21 10.35 16.84
CA GLY A 648 33.43 9.59 16.59
C GLY A 648 33.63 9.36 15.09
N SER A 649 34.83 8.98 14.66
CA SER A 649 35.17 8.62 13.28
C SER A 649 34.58 7.26 12.84
N SER A 650 33.44 6.86 13.39
CA SER A 650 32.86 5.54 13.15
C SER A 650 31.87 5.57 11.98
N ALA A 651 31.78 4.45 11.27
CA ALA A 651 30.84 4.23 10.15
C ALA A 651 29.37 4.56 10.44
N THR A 652 29.00 4.66 11.72
CA THR A 652 27.61 4.80 12.15
C THR A 652 27.11 6.23 12.11
N ASP A 653 28.02 7.20 12.05
CA ASP A 653 27.71 8.61 12.19
C ASP A 653 27.47 9.26 10.82
N PRO A 654 26.60 10.29 10.75
CA PRO A 654 26.41 11.05 9.51
C PRO A 654 27.73 11.65 9.06
N SER A 655 27.94 11.75 7.75
CA SER A 655 29.08 12.44 7.16
C SER A 655 28.70 13.91 6.92
N PRO A 656 29.14 14.86 7.77
CA PRO A 656 28.77 16.26 7.63
C PRO A 656 29.20 16.84 6.28
N THR A 657 30.36 16.40 5.80
CA THR A 657 30.95 16.81 4.52
C THR A 657 30.12 16.32 3.33
N GLN A 658 29.57 15.11 3.38
CA GLN A 658 28.67 14.62 2.32
C GLN A 658 27.29 15.27 2.39
N LEU A 659 26.70 15.40 3.58
CA LEU A 659 25.41 16.08 3.78
C LEU A 659 25.47 17.53 3.29
N ARG A 660 26.58 18.21 3.55
CA ARG A 660 26.86 19.59 3.09
C ARG A 660 27.48 19.70 1.71
N SER A 661 27.75 18.58 1.05
CA SER A 661 28.26 18.68 -0.31
C SER A 661 27.27 19.52 -1.10
N GLY A 662 27.75 20.58 -1.76
CA GLY A 662 26.86 21.53 -2.43
C GLY A 662 25.88 20.83 -3.38
N ARG A 663 26.31 19.68 -3.95
CA ARG A 663 25.48 18.75 -4.70
C ARG A 663 24.25 18.26 -3.94
N ASN A 664 24.46 17.67 -2.76
CA ASN A 664 23.38 17.04 -2.00
C ASN A 664 22.45 18.11 -1.43
N LEU A 665 23.00 19.20 -0.89
CA LEU A 665 22.22 20.36 -0.44
C LEU A 665 21.34 20.90 -1.56
N TRP A 666 21.91 21.11 -2.75
CA TRP A 666 21.17 21.62 -3.90
C TRP A 666 20.06 20.68 -4.35
N LEU A 667 20.32 19.37 -4.42
CA LEU A 667 19.31 18.36 -4.75
C LEU A 667 18.15 18.37 -3.74
N MET A 668 18.46 18.35 -2.44
CA MET A 668 17.45 18.39 -1.38
C MET A 668 16.62 19.68 -1.44
N GLY A 669 17.28 20.82 -1.68
CA GLY A 669 16.64 22.11 -1.86
C GLY A 669 15.65 22.11 -3.03
N ILE A 670 16.06 21.65 -4.21
CA ILE A 670 15.17 21.56 -5.38
C ILE A 670 13.98 20.65 -5.11
N TRP A 671 14.21 19.52 -4.45
CA TRP A 671 13.14 18.57 -4.16
C TRP A 671 12.09 19.19 -3.22
N LEU A 672 12.51 19.97 -2.22
CA LEU A 672 11.61 20.77 -1.38
C LEU A 672 10.94 21.92 -2.16
N VAL A 673 11.65 22.56 -3.10
CA VAL A 673 11.07 23.58 -3.99
C VAL A 673 9.97 22.98 -4.85
N ILE A 674 10.12 21.76 -5.38
CA ILE A 674 9.07 21.06 -6.12
C ILE A 674 7.83 20.89 -5.24
N PHE A 675 8.00 20.46 -3.98
CA PHE A 675 6.88 20.38 -3.04
C PHE A 675 6.15 21.71 -2.88
N VAL A 676 6.88 22.81 -2.66
CA VAL A 676 6.30 24.14 -2.46
C VAL A 676 5.63 24.65 -3.73
N VAL A 677 6.33 24.63 -4.87
CA VAL A 677 5.84 25.14 -6.15
C VAL A 677 4.60 24.37 -6.58
N PHE A 678 4.61 23.04 -6.52
CA PHE A 678 3.44 22.26 -6.91
C PHE A 678 2.32 22.29 -5.87
N GLY A 679 2.63 22.50 -4.58
CA GLY A 679 1.63 22.83 -3.57
C GLY A 679 0.96 24.18 -3.82
N LEU A 680 1.69 25.16 -4.34
CA LEU A 680 1.11 26.44 -4.78
C LEU A 680 0.34 26.29 -6.09
N LEU A 681 0.84 25.50 -7.04
CA LEU A 681 0.09 25.20 -8.27
C LEU A 681 -1.22 24.47 -7.97
N GLN A 682 -1.27 23.65 -6.92
CA GLN A 682 -2.50 22.96 -6.50
C GLN A 682 -3.63 23.91 -6.08
N TRP A 683 -3.31 25.17 -5.77
CA TRP A 683 -4.32 26.23 -5.60
C TRP A 683 -5.15 26.44 -6.87
N LYS A 684 -4.51 26.31 -8.03
CA LYS A 684 -5.09 26.59 -9.35
C LYS A 684 -5.36 25.33 -10.17
N VAL A 685 -4.74 24.21 -9.87
CA VAL A 685 -4.85 22.98 -10.67
C VAL A 685 -5.02 21.81 -9.72
N ASP A 686 -6.10 21.04 -9.80
CA ASP A 686 -6.21 19.87 -8.93
C ASP A 686 -5.20 18.78 -9.33
N MET A 687 -4.18 18.61 -8.49
CA MET A 687 -3.07 17.68 -8.69
C MET A 687 -3.15 16.45 -7.78
N VAL A 688 -4.21 16.31 -6.98
CA VAL A 688 -4.41 15.17 -6.06
C VAL A 688 -3.15 14.86 -5.23
N ASP A 689 -2.52 15.89 -4.65
CA ASP A 689 -1.40 15.79 -3.70
C ASP A 689 -0.13 15.04 -4.19
N LYS A 690 0.08 14.88 -5.51
CA LYS A 690 1.20 14.07 -6.05
C LYS A 690 2.58 14.54 -5.57
N GLN A 691 2.77 15.84 -5.38
CA GLN A 691 3.99 16.45 -4.86
C GLN A 691 4.30 16.03 -3.41
N VAL A 692 3.28 15.71 -2.62
CA VAL A 692 3.43 15.24 -1.23
C VAL A 692 4.11 13.87 -1.25
N TRP A 693 3.53 12.89 -1.96
CA TRP A 693 4.11 11.54 -2.06
C TRP A 693 5.49 11.52 -2.71
N PHE A 694 5.72 12.38 -3.71
CA PHE A 694 7.02 12.50 -4.34
C PHE A 694 8.11 12.96 -3.36
N THR A 695 7.78 13.78 -2.36
CA THR A 695 8.75 14.40 -1.44
C THR A 695 8.90 13.64 -0.11
N VAL A 696 7.96 12.74 0.21
CA VAL A 696 7.98 11.90 1.43
C VAL A 696 9.33 11.18 1.66
N PRO A 697 9.99 10.58 0.65
CA PRO A 697 11.34 10.02 0.82
C PRO A 697 12.32 10.99 1.46
N LEU A 698 12.43 12.21 0.92
CA LEU A 698 13.35 13.22 1.44
C LEU A 698 12.95 13.71 2.83
N ILE A 699 11.66 13.95 3.05
CA ILE A 699 11.13 14.36 4.37
C ILE A 699 11.51 13.33 5.42
N SER A 700 11.39 12.04 5.10
CA SER A 700 11.76 10.93 6.01
C SER A 700 13.26 10.96 6.34
N VAL A 701 14.13 11.22 5.36
CA VAL A 701 15.58 11.35 5.58
C VAL A 701 15.91 12.55 6.47
N LEU A 702 15.43 13.75 6.14
CA LEU A 702 15.73 14.97 6.88
C LEU A 702 15.16 14.94 8.30
N ALA A 703 13.92 14.48 8.47
CA ALA A 703 13.31 14.31 9.79
C ALA A 703 14.10 13.31 10.64
N SER A 704 14.56 12.18 10.07
CA SER A 704 15.35 11.19 10.82
C SER A 704 16.64 11.74 11.40
N LEU A 705 17.33 12.62 10.66
CA LEU A 705 18.56 13.26 11.10
C LEU A 705 18.30 14.17 12.30
N LEU A 706 17.22 14.97 12.25
CA LEU A 706 16.85 15.86 13.35
C LEU A 706 16.40 15.07 14.59
N LEU A 707 15.58 14.04 14.43
CA LEU A 707 15.13 13.22 15.56
C LEU A 707 16.32 12.55 16.26
N LEU A 708 17.28 12.02 15.52
CA LEU A 708 18.49 11.44 16.11
C LEU A 708 19.40 12.48 16.75
N PHE A 709 19.52 13.66 16.14
CA PHE A 709 20.23 14.77 16.76
C PHE A 709 19.64 15.12 18.12
N ILE A 710 18.32 15.36 18.19
CA ILE A 710 17.59 15.63 19.43
C ILE A 710 17.81 14.51 20.45
N TRP A 711 17.68 13.25 20.03
CA TRP A 711 17.80 12.07 20.90
C TRP A 711 19.19 11.92 21.55
N GLN A 712 20.25 12.28 20.82
CA GLN A 712 21.64 12.07 21.26
C GLN A 712 22.25 13.30 21.95
N LYS A 713 21.86 14.51 21.57
CA LYS A 713 22.60 15.74 21.91
C LYS A 713 21.98 16.60 22.98
N LEU A 714 20.67 16.51 23.22
CA LEU A 714 20.04 17.28 24.31
C LEU A 714 20.43 16.66 25.65
N LYS A 715 21.58 17.00 26.22
CA LYS A 715 22.08 16.44 27.50
C LYS A 715 21.54 17.15 28.74
N GLN A 716 20.96 18.35 28.60
CA GLN A 716 20.34 19.05 29.73
C GLN A 716 19.09 18.29 30.18
N PRO A 717 18.88 17.99 31.47
CA PRO A 717 17.83 17.07 31.92
C PRO A 717 16.43 17.41 31.39
N VAL A 718 16.03 18.68 31.45
CA VAL A 718 14.70 19.13 30.99
C VAL A 718 14.54 18.94 29.48
N LEU A 719 15.54 19.35 28.69
CA LEU A 719 15.54 19.19 27.23
C LEU A 719 15.72 17.73 26.79
N PHE A 720 16.45 16.93 27.57
CA PHE A 720 16.69 15.51 27.33
C PHE A 720 15.38 14.72 27.44
N TYR A 721 14.68 14.85 28.58
CA TYR A 721 13.40 14.17 28.78
C TYR A 721 12.32 14.75 27.86
N GLY A 722 12.26 16.08 27.72
CA GLY A 722 11.29 16.74 26.84
C GLY A 722 11.45 16.35 25.36
N GLY A 723 12.68 16.35 24.84
CA GLY A 723 12.97 15.96 23.46
C GLY A 723 12.64 14.49 23.19
N ARG A 724 13.00 13.58 24.10
CA ARG A 724 12.64 12.16 23.97
C ARG A 724 11.14 11.92 24.04
N LEU A 725 10.46 12.59 24.96
CA LEU A 725 9.00 12.54 25.07
C LEU A 725 8.35 13.06 23.79
N ALA A 726 8.84 14.16 23.21
CA ALA A 726 8.34 14.68 21.93
C ALA A 726 8.53 13.70 20.76
N ILE A 727 9.68 13.03 20.67
CA ILE A 727 9.94 11.99 19.65
C ILE A 727 8.98 10.81 19.83
N VAL A 728 8.81 10.33 21.07
CA VAL A 728 7.87 9.24 21.38
C VAL A 728 6.44 9.64 21.07
N ALA A 729 6.02 10.86 21.44
CA ALA A 729 4.69 11.39 21.17
C ALA A 729 4.44 11.53 19.66
N LEU A 730 5.40 12.06 18.90
CA LEU A 730 5.31 12.17 17.44
C LEU A 730 5.20 10.79 16.79
N THR A 731 6.05 9.84 17.19
CA THR A 731 6.04 8.48 16.66
C THR A 731 4.72 7.76 17.01
N GLY A 732 4.25 7.93 18.24
CA GLY A 732 2.96 7.41 18.70
C GLY A 732 1.79 8.00 17.92
N TRP A 733 1.79 9.31 17.68
CA TRP A 733 0.79 9.99 16.88
C TRP A 733 0.81 9.54 15.41
N LEU A 734 1.97 9.47 14.76
CA LEU A 734 2.10 8.97 13.39
C LEU A 734 1.61 7.52 13.25
N THR A 735 1.95 6.68 14.23
CA THR A 735 1.47 5.29 14.31
C THR A 735 -0.04 5.25 14.48
N TYR A 736 -0.58 6.00 15.43
CA TYR A 736 -2.03 6.11 15.66
C TYR A 736 -2.76 6.59 14.41
N SER A 737 -2.29 7.66 13.76
CA SER A 737 -2.90 8.21 12.56
C SER A 737 -2.86 7.21 11.40
N THR A 738 -1.74 6.49 11.22
CA THR A 738 -1.62 5.47 10.18
C THR A 738 -2.56 4.30 10.44
N VAL A 739 -2.60 3.79 11.67
CA VAL A 739 -3.49 2.69 12.07
C VAL A 739 -4.95 3.12 11.99
N SER A 740 -5.29 4.34 12.41
CA SER A 740 -6.66 4.86 12.34
C SER A 740 -7.11 5.01 10.89
N LEU A 741 -6.25 5.53 10.01
CA LEU A 741 -6.54 5.60 8.58
C LEU A 741 -6.69 4.20 7.96
N TRP A 742 -5.86 3.24 8.40
CA TRP A 742 -5.94 1.84 8.00
C TRP A 742 -7.28 1.22 8.39
N ILE A 743 -7.68 1.35 9.65
CA ILE A 743 -8.98 0.90 10.15
C ILE A 743 -10.12 1.60 9.39
N TYR A 744 -10.01 2.92 9.20
CA TYR A 744 -11.03 3.69 8.49
C TYR A 744 -11.22 3.23 7.06
N ARG A 745 -10.14 3.00 6.32
CA ARG A 745 -10.21 2.56 4.92
C ARG A 745 -10.73 1.12 4.77
N ILE A 746 -10.51 0.27 5.76
CA ILE A 746 -10.93 -1.13 5.70
C ILE A 746 -12.37 -1.30 6.19
N PHE A 747 -12.73 -0.64 7.30
CA PHE A 747 -13.99 -0.91 7.98
C PHE A 747 -15.05 0.16 7.75
N PHE A 748 -14.68 1.43 7.55
CA PHE A 748 -15.63 2.54 7.54
C PHE A 748 -15.87 3.15 6.16
N LYS A 749 -14.82 3.40 5.38
CA LYS A 749 -14.97 3.97 4.05
C LYS A 749 -15.38 2.89 3.05
N ARG A 750 -16.63 2.95 2.60
CA ARG A 750 -17.27 1.89 1.79
C ARG A 750 -17.57 2.30 0.35
N HIS A 751 -17.23 3.54 -0.03
CA HIS A 751 -17.50 4.14 -1.34
C HIS A 751 -16.34 5.05 -1.76
#